data_AF-A0A928G103-F1
#
_entry.id   AF-A0A928G103-F1
#
_cell.length_a   1.000
_cell.length_b   1.000
_cell.length_c   1.000
_cell.angle_alpha   90.00
_cell.angle_beta   90.00
_cell.angle_gamma   90.00
#
_symmetry.space_group_name_H-M   'P 1'
#
loop_
_entity.id
_entity.type
_entity.pdbx_description
1 polymer ?
#
loop_
_entity_poly.entity_id
_entity_poly.type
_entity_poly.pdbx_seq_one_letter_code
_entity_poly.pdbx_strand_id
1 'polypeptide(L)'
;MKQLLGAICCMIMLSLCVSCMPSETSTVEDIMLNSSTLYTPKYASGFDIFVDQNGVKTVRVTRPWQGELSAADEQYLVIFPDSKAAQGFDGQHIVGAAERVVCMSTSHIAMLDILGESDAVVGVSGKRYVMNERVASNDAVKDVGYDANLDYEVLSALNPDIVLMYGVSAENSAVTAKLRELGIPYLYLGDYVEESPLGKAEWLVCVAEIMGCRERGIRLFEGIEQRYNNIRDGVVVAEKRPQVMFNLPYQDVWYMPSDDSYMVRLVEDAGGDYIYKGKNPTGGSKGISLEEALHLVSRADIWLNVGQCRTMEEVRSAAPHFTTADVVQRGAVYNNNRRSTSAGGSDFWESAIVRPDVVLADLVAIMRGSADGLYYYHRLDSEGVMTADGSTIVPIDVDEHRGDNAKHDASSSLWGVILVAMLALWVVYAIRSLFGRGAMRHAMLLIALVVALVALSVGDLLVGSSAIPLGDVWSALVGGDTSAEYSLIVNKLRLPKVIVAIVAGMALAASGLQMQTLFRNPLAGPYVLGINAGASLGVALFTMALPMMGAMSGTLFADLGITAMAWIGAAAILLLMMVVSRKIRNINVILILGMMLGSAISAVVGILQYIGTEESLKSFVVWTMGSLSTVTVDDLAILVPVVVVGLVLSIVATKSLNMLLLGENYARTVGLNVTFSRGIIFLSTTLLAATVTAYCGPIGFIGLAMPHLARMTFRTADHRVLMPASMLWGAVSMLLCCILCDVVARSGVMLPVNTITSLLGIPIIIVVIFRNRNRQ
;
A
#
# COMPACT_ATOMS: atom_id res chain seq x y z
N MET A 1 -75.14 0.68 -30.86
CA MET A 1 -75.24 1.12 -29.46
C MET A 1 -75.44 -0.03 -28.47
N LYS A 2 -76.42 -0.94 -28.63
CA LYS A 2 -76.64 -2.08 -27.70
C LYS A 2 -75.48 -3.10 -27.64
N GLN A 3 -74.78 -3.37 -28.74
CA GLN A 3 -73.61 -4.26 -28.76
C GLN A 3 -72.35 -3.62 -28.14
N LEU A 4 -72.22 -2.28 -28.20
CA LEU A 4 -71.11 -1.55 -27.59
C LEU A 4 -71.27 -1.47 -26.07
N LEU A 5 -72.50 -1.28 -25.57
CA LEU A 5 -72.81 -1.33 -24.14
C LEU A 5 -72.62 -2.74 -23.55
N GLY A 6 -72.95 -3.79 -24.30
CA GLY A 6 -72.74 -5.18 -23.86
C GLY A 6 -71.26 -5.55 -23.73
N ALA A 7 -70.41 -5.09 -24.66
CA ALA A 7 -68.96 -5.30 -24.60
C ALA A 7 -68.31 -4.53 -23.45
N ILE A 8 -68.76 -3.30 -23.16
CA ILE A 8 -68.24 -2.49 -22.05
C ILE A 8 -68.69 -3.07 -20.69
N CYS A 9 -69.93 -3.58 -20.56
CA CYS A 9 -70.35 -4.28 -19.35
C CYS A 9 -69.59 -5.60 -19.13
N CYS A 10 -69.29 -6.37 -20.18
CA CYS A 10 -68.46 -7.57 -20.05
C CYS A 10 -67.01 -7.25 -19.68
N MET A 11 -66.44 -6.14 -20.18
CA MET A 11 -65.08 -5.71 -19.81
C MET A 11 -65.01 -5.21 -18.36
N ILE A 12 -66.04 -4.50 -17.88
CA ILE A 12 -66.13 -4.03 -16.49
C ILE A 12 -66.40 -5.18 -15.53
N MET A 13 -67.20 -6.19 -15.92
CA MET A 13 -67.37 -7.43 -15.15
C MET A 13 -66.10 -8.28 -15.12
N LEU A 14 -65.34 -8.36 -16.23
CA LEU A 14 -64.04 -9.05 -16.22
C LEU A 14 -63.00 -8.31 -15.38
N SER A 15 -62.99 -6.97 -15.36
CA SER A 15 -62.06 -6.20 -14.52
C SER A 15 -62.43 -6.24 -13.03
N LEU A 16 -63.72 -6.33 -12.69
CA LEU A 16 -64.18 -6.50 -11.31
C LEU A 16 -63.96 -7.93 -10.77
N CYS A 17 -63.93 -8.96 -11.64
CA CYS A 17 -63.62 -10.33 -11.21
C CYS A 17 -62.11 -10.60 -11.01
N VAL A 18 -61.21 -9.76 -11.55
CA VAL A 18 -59.75 -9.86 -11.30
C VAL A 18 -59.32 -9.09 -10.04
N SER A 19 -60.15 -8.17 -9.52
CA SER A 19 -59.85 -7.40 -8.29
C SER A 19 -60.31 -8.07 -6.98
N CYS A 20 -60.78 -9.32 -7.01
CA CYS A 20 -61.20 -10.07 -5.81
C CYS A 20 -60.42 -11.39 -5.64
N MET A 21 -59.11 -11.33 -5.78
CA MET A 21 -58.21 -12.24 -5.07
C MET A 21 -57.29 -11.40 -4.18
N PRO A 22 -57.35 -11.52 -2.85
CA PRO A 22 -56.28 -11.01 -2.01
C PRO A 22 -55.07 -11.92 -2.25
N SER A 23 -54.18 -11.56 -3.16
CA SER A 23 -52.80 -12.03 -3.09
C SER A 23 -52.09 -11.12 -2.10
N GLU A 24 -52.07 -11.51 -0.83
CA GLU A 24 -51.24 -10.89 0.20
C GLU A 24 -49.76 -11.11 -0.18
N THR A 25 -49.24 -10.30 -1.09
CA THR A 25 -47.80 -10.12 -1.28
C THR A 25 -47.37 -9.13 -0.23
N SER A 26 -47.04 -9.65 0.96
CA SER A 26 -46.49 -8.84 2.04
C SER A 26 -45.10 -8.36 1.62
N THR A 27 -44.88 -7.05 1.56
CA THR A 27 -43.53 -6.49 1.38
C THR A 27 -42.76 -6.56 2.70
N VAL A 28 -41.43 -6.40 2.66
CA VAL A 28 -40.63 -6.25 3.91
C VAL A 28 -41.17 -5.10 4.76
N GLU A 29 -41.59 -4.00 4.13
CA GLU A 29 -42.16 -2.82 4.79
C GLU A 29 -43.44 -3.18 5.55
N ASP A 30 -44.33 -3.99 4.95
CA ASP A 30 -45.57 -4.45 5.60
C ASP A 30 -45.30 -5.35 6.81
N ILE A 31 -44.28 -6.23 6.71
CA ILE A 31 -43.85 -7.09 7.82
C ILE A 31 -43.30 -6.22 8.95
N MET A 32 -42.43 -5.26 8.63
CA MET A 32 -41.80 -4.36 9.60
C MET A 32 -42.82 -3.45 10.31
N LEU A 33 -43.86 -2.97 9.61
CA LEU A 33 -44.94 -2.16 10.20
C LEU A 33 -45.71 -2.90 11.31
N ASN A 34 -45.84 -4.21 11.19
CA ASN A 34 -46.58 -5.05 12.14
C ASN A 34 -45.65 -5.76 13.15
N SER A 35 -44.36 -5.44 13.12
CA SER A 35 -43.36 -6.08 13.96
C SER A 35 -43.09 -5.30 15.24
N SER A 36 -42.73 -6.04 16.29
CA SER A 36 -42.18 -5.50 17.53
C SER A 36 -40.68 -5.82 17.61
N THR A 37 -39.93 -4.97 18.30
CA THR A 37 -38.50 -5.21 18.51
C THR A 37 -38.29 -6.43 19.40
N LEU A 38 -37.59 -7.43 18.88
CA LEU A 38 -37.27 -8.66 19.60
C LEU A 38 -35.90 -8.58 20.27
N TYR A 39 -34.93 -7.93 19.64
CA TYR A 39 -33.62 -7.68 20.22
C TYR A 39 -33.01 -6.41 19.63
N THR A 40 -32.59 -5.51 20.53
CA THR A 40 -31.77 -4.34 20.19
C THR A 40 -30.41 -4.55 20.81
N PRO A 41 -29.33 -4.50 20.02
CA PRO A 41 -27.97 -4.64 20.54
C PRO A 41 -27.63 -3.53 21.52
N LYS A 42 -26.81 -3.86 22.52
CA LYS A 42 -26.34 -2.93 23.55
C LYS A 42 -25.08 -2.16 23.12
N TYR A 43 -24.23 -2.78 22.32
CA TYR A 43 -22.92 -2.27 21.91
C TYR A 43 -22.75 -2.18 20.39
N ALA A 44 -23.30 -3.11 19.63
CA ALA A 44 -23.35 -3.03 18.19
C ALA A 44 -24.32 -1.93 17.77
N SER A 45 -24.03 -1.26 16.67
CA SER A 45 -24.88 -0.18 16.14
C SER A 45 -25.31 -0.44 14.69
N GLY A 46 -25.05 -1.64 14.17
CA GLY A 46 -25.30 -2.00 12.78
C GLY A 46 -26.45 -2.99 12.54
N PHE A 47 -27.15 -3.48 13.56
CA PHE A 47 -28.30 -4.38 13.36
C PHE A 47 -29.40 -4.27 14.42
N ASP A 48 -30.61 -4.73 14.06
CA ASP A 48 -31.75 -4.93 14.97
C ASP A 48 -32.50 -6.20 14.56
N ILE A 49 -33.20 -6.83 15.51
CA ILE A 49 -34.03 -8.01 15.25
C ILE A 49 -35.47 -7.70 15.66
N PHE A 50 -36.40 -7.99 14.75
CA PHE A 50 -37.83 -7.76 14.90
C PHE A 50 -38.61 -9.07 14.80
N VAL A 51 -39.85 -9.06 15.30
CA VAL A 51 -40.79 -10.16 15.14
C VAL A 51 -42.22 -9.67 15.01
N ASP A 52 -42.96 -10.25 14.07
CA ASP A 52 -44.37 -9.99 13.87
C ASP A 52 -45.26 -10.90 14.74
N GLN A 53 -46.58 -10.71 14.64
CA GLN A 53 -47.57 -11.49 15.38
C GLN A 53 -47.65 -12.97 14.94
N ASN A 54 -47.16 -13.29 13.75
CA ASN A 54 -47.15 -14.63 13.19
C ASN A 54 -45.84 -15.39 13.50
N GLY A 55 -44.92 -14.77 14.24
CA GLY A 55 -43.61 -15.34 14.55
C GLY A 55 -42.59 -15.25 13.41
N VAL A 56 -42.89 -14.48 12.35
CA VAL A 56 -41.94 -14.12 11.30
C VAL A 56 -40.96 -13.12 11.89
N LYS A 57 -39.67 -13.40 11.74
CA LYS A 57 -38.61 -12.56 12.29
C LYS A 57 -37.90 -11.82 11.18
N THR A 58 -37.41 -10.62 11.48
CA THR A 58 -36.66 -9.83 10.50
C THR A 58 -35.37 -9.34 11.14
N VAL A 59 -34.24 -9.68 10.52
CA VAL A 59 -32.94 -9.09 10.83
C VAL A 59 -32.75 -7.89 9.92
N ARG A 60 -32.62 -6.70 10.51
CA ARG A 60 -32.28 -5.47 9.79
C ARG A 60 -30.80 -5.16 10.02
N VAL A 61 -30.05 -4.94 8.95
CA VAL A 61 -28.66 -4.46 8.98
C VAL A 61 -28.63 -3.04 8.43
N THR A 62 -28.17 -2.09 9.24
CA THR A 62 -28.15 -0.65 8.89
C THR A 62 -26.77 -0.16 8.48
N ARG A 63 -25.71 -0.87 8.85
CA ARG A 63 -24.31 -0.50 8.55
C ARG A 63 -23.47 -1.67 8.05
N PRO A 64 -23.70 -2.15 6.82
CA PRO A 64 -23.00 -3.31 6.27
C PRO A 64 -21.55 -3.02 5.80
N TRP A 65 -21.17 -1.77 5.54
CA TRP A 65 -19.83 -1.37 5.08
C TRP A 65 -19.47 0.07 5.47
N GLN A 66 -18.22 0.48 5.20
CA GLN A 66 -17.70 1.81 5.53
C GLN A 66 -18.21 2.88 4.56
N GLY A 67 -18.40 4.10 5.04
CA GLY A 67 -18.77 5.26 4.23
C GLY A 67 -20.02 5.97 4.71
N GLU A 68 -20.48 6.95 3.93
CA GLU A 68 -21.79 7.57 4.16
C GLU A 68 -22.87 6.63 3.63
N LEU A 69 -23.75 6.19 4.53
CA LEU A 69 -24.84 5.26 4.22
C LEU A 69 -26.17 6.00 4.14
N SER A 70 -27.02 5.53 3.26
CA SER A 70 -28.40 5.98 3.06
C SER A 70 -29.38 4.89 3.49
N ALA A 71 -30.67 5.24 3.57
CA ALA A 71 -31.72 4.25 3.84
C ALA A 71 -31.79 3.14 2.77
N ALA A 72 -31.25 3.37 1.56
CA ALA A 72 -31.20 2.37 0.50
C ALA A 72 -30.10 1.30 0.73
N ASP A 73 -29.16 1.56 1.63
CA ASP A 73 -28.08 0.63 1.99
C ASP A 73 -28.48 -0.31 3.14
N GLU A 74 -29.67 -0.12 3.72
CA GLU A 74 -30.22 -1.03 4.72
C GLU A 74 -30.59 -2.37 4.09
N GLN A 75 -30.20 -3.46 4.77
CA GLN A 75 -30.52 -4.82 4.35
C GLN A 75 -31.49 -5.47 5.31
N TYR A 76 -32.37 -6.29 4.76
CA TYR A 76 -33.41 -6.99 5.51
C TYR A 76 -33.36 -8.47 5.15
N LEU A 77 -33.21 -9.33 6.15
CA LEU A 77 -33.37 -10.78 6.02
C LEU A 77 -34.60 -11.20 6.82
N VAL A 78 -35.57 -11.79 6.14
CA VAL A 78 -36.80 -12.31 6.74
C VAL A 78 -36.67 -13.81 7.02
N ILE A 79 -37.03 -14.25 8.22
CA ILE A 79 -36.94 -15.64 8.65
C ILE A 79 -38.36 -16.14 8.91
N PHE A 80 -38.86 -17.01 8.03
CA PHE A 80 -40.18 -17.62 8.17
C PHE A 80 -40.12 -18.86 9.06
N PRO A 81 -41.06 -19.07 10.00
CA PRO A 81 -41.05 -20.22 10.91
C PRO A 81 -41.37 -21.56 10.22
N ASP A 82 -42.10 -21.55 9.09
CA ASP A 82 -42.62 -22.75 8.40
C ASP A 82 -42.16 -22.84 6.93
N SER A 83 -42.23 -24.05 6.35
CA SER A 83 -41.84 -24.46 4.97
C SER A 83 -42.39 -23.65 3.76
N LYS A 84 -43.10 -22.53 3.97
CA LYS A 84 -43.57 -21.65 2.89
C LYS A 84 -43.35 -20.19 3.24
N ALA A 85 -42.41 -19.55 2.55
CA ALA A 85 -42.39 -18.10 2.43
C ALA A 85 -43.75 -17.58 1.93
N ALA A 86 -44.12 -16.36 2.32
CA ALA A 86 -45.34 -15.74 1.81
C ALA A 86 -45.34 -15.79 0.26
N GLN A 87 -46.43 -16.27 -0.33
CA GLN A 87 -46.48 -16.56 -1.76
C GLN A 87 -46.26 -15.27 -2.57
N GLY A 88 -45.10 -15.15 -3.24
CA GLY A 88 -44.72 -13.97 -4.00
C GLY A 88 -43.84 -12.94 -3.25
N PHE A 89 -43.28 -13.29 -2.09
CA PHE A 89 -42.28 -12.47 -1.41
C PHE A 89 -40.96 -12.40 -2.20
N ASP A 90 -40.54 -11.18 -2.57
CA ASP A 90 -39.36 -10.91 -3.41
C ASP A 90 -38.12 -10.47 -2.61
N GLY A 91 -38.23 -10.41 -1.27
CA GLY A 91 -37.12 -10.04 -0.39
C GLY A 91 -36.18 -11.20 -0.04
N GLN A 92 -35.02 -10.87 0.55
CA GLN A 92 -34.11 -11.89 1.08
C GLN A 92 -34.78 -12.61 2.26
N HIS A 93 -34.84 -13.94 2.19
CA HIS A 93 -35.45 -14.73 3.25
C HIS A 93 -34.84 -16.12 3.38
N ILE A 94 -34.98 -16.68 4.58
CA ILE A 94 -34.76 -18.10 4.87
C ILE A 94 -36.00 -18.69 5.55
N VAL A 95 -36.04 -20.01 5.60
CA VAL A 95 -37.13 -20.77 6.22
C VAL A 95 -36.57 -21.64 7.34
N GLY A 96 -37.06 -21.44 8.55
CA GLY A 96 -36.52 -22.09 9.74
C GLY A 96 -35.13 -21.58 10.11
N ALA A 97 -34.40 -22.41 10.86
CA ALA A 97 -32.99 -22.18 11.16
C ALA A 97 -32.13 -22.58 9.95
N ALA A 98 -31.09 -21.81 9.64
CA ALA A 98 -30.11 -22.21 8.64
C ALA A 98 -29.33 -23.44 9.12
N GLU A 99 -29.14 -24.43 8.25
CA GLU A 99 -28.33 -25.63 8.49
C GLU A 99 -27.13 -25.71 7.53
N ARG A 100 -27.17 -24.98 6.42
CA ARG A 100 -26.13 -24.96 5.37
C ARG A 100 -25.68 -23.53 5.10
N VAL A 101 -24.59 -23.12 5.73
CA VAL A 101 -24.09 -21.74 5.68
C VAL A 101 -22.79 -21.66 4.89
N VAL A 102 -22.69 -20.65 4.03
CA VAL A 102 -21.42 -20.28 3.38
C VAL A 102 -20.88 -19.02 4.05
N CYS A 103 -19.63 -19.07 4.51
CA CYS A 103 -18.97 -17.96 5.20
C CYS A 103 -17.95 -17.27 4.27
N MET A 104 -18.25 -16.02 3.88
CA MET A 104 -17.31 -15.24 3.08
C MET A 104 -16.21 -14.56 3.90
N SER A 105 -16.36 -14.50 5.23
CA SER A 105 -15.36 -14.01 6.19
C SER A 105 -15.05 -15.08 7.23
N THR A 106 -13.79 -15.15 7.68
CA THR A 106 -13.38 -16.04 8.76
C THR A 106 -14.01 -15.64 10.10
N SER A 107 -14.32 -14.36 10.32
CA SER A 107 -15.03 -13.90 11.53
C SER A 107 -16.38 -14.61 11.72
N HIS A 108 -17.09 -14.90 10.63
CA HIS A 108 -18.37 -15.62 10.68
C HIS A 108 -18.19 -17.08 11.13
N ILE A 109 -17.07 -17.70 10.77
CA ILE A 109 -16.73 -19.06 11.21
C ILE A 109 -16.53 -19.08 12.72
N ALA A 110 -15.83 -18.09 13.29
CA ALA A 110 -15.63 -17.99 14.73
C ALA A 110 -16.97 -17.79 15.49
N MET A 111 -17.90 -17.03 14.93
CA MET A 111 -19.24 -16.86 15.50
C MET A 111 -20.03 -18.18 15.49
N LEU A 112 -19.99 -18.94 14.40
CA LEU A 112 -20.63 -20.26 14.35
C LEU A 112 -19.95 -21.25 15.31
N ASP A 113 -18.63 -21.19 15.46
CA ASP A 113 -17.88 -22.10 16.31
C ASP A 113 -18.20 -21.96 17.78
N ILE A 114 -18.30 -20.73 18.28
CA ILE A 114 -18.67 -20.47 19.68
C ILE A 114 -20.15 -20.81 19.97
N LEU A 115 -21.03 -20.77 18.95
CA LEU A 115 -22.41 -21.27 19.07
C LEU A 115 -22.48 -22.80 19.12
N GLY A 116 -21.41 -23.49 18.70
CA GLY A 116 -21.38 -24.94 18.52
C GLY A 116 -21.99 -25.39 17.18
N GLU A 117 -22.05 -24.50 16.19
CA GLU A 117 -22.70 -24.70 14.89
C GLU A 117 -21.70 -24.74 13.73
N SER A 118 -20.42 -25.04 13.97
CA SER A 118 -19.39 -25.13 12.92
C SER A 118 -19.71 -26.17 11.84
N ASP A 119 -20.48 -27.20 12.19
CA ASP A 119 -20.88 -28.28 11.27
C ASP A 119 -21.86 -27.80 10.19
N ALA A 120 -22.53 -26.67 10.40
CA ALA A 120 -23.39 -26.04 9.41
C ALA A 120 -22.61 -25.37 8.26
N VAL A 121 -21.30 -25.13 8.43
CA VAL A 121 -20.47 -24.51 7.41
C VAL A 121 -20.25 -25.49 6.27
N VAL A 122 -20.78 -25.17 5.08
CA VAL A 122 -20.64 -26.00 3.87
C VAL A 122 -19.65 -25.40 2.86
N GLY A 123 -19.38 -24.11 2.97
CA GLY A 123 -18.41 -23.42 2.11
C GLY A 123 -17.77 -22.20 2.75
N VAL A 124 -16.56 -21.88 2.32
CA VAL A 124 -15.77 -20.75 2.84
C VAL A 124 -15.04 -20.01 1.72
N SER A 125 -14.74 -18.73 1.92
CA SER A 125 -13.84 -17.96 1.06
C SER A 125 -12.38 -18.20 1.48
N GLY A 126 -11.58 -18.84 0.62
CA GLY A 126 -10.15 -19.03 0.86
C GLY A 126 -9.84 -20.00 2.01
N LYS A 127 -10.18 -21.29 1.84
CA LYS A 127 -10.08 -22.35 2.86
C LYS A 127 -8.70 -22.45 3.53
N ARG A 128 -7.63 -22.15 2.79
CA ARG A 128 -6.23 -22.15 3.28
C ARG A 128 -5.93 -21.11 4.37
N TYR A 129 -6.77 -20.09 4.51
CA TYR A 129 -6.60 -19.03 5.51
C TYR A 129 -7.40 -19.30 6.80
N VAL A 130 -8.26 -20.31 6.82
CA VAL A 130 -9.11 -20.64 7.97
C VAL A 130 -8.27 -21.26 9.07
N MET A 131 -8.36 -20.71 10.29
CA MET A 131 -7.64 -21.20 11.47
C MET A 131 -8.45 -22.26 12.24
N ASN A 132 -9.78 -22.21 12.17
CA ASN A 132 -10.66 -23.16 12.81
C ASN A 132 -10.41 -24.59 12.29
N GLU A 133 -9.84 -25.46 13.12
CA GLU A 133 -9.47 -26.83 12.71
C GLU A 133 -10.68 -27.65 12.29
N ARG A 134 -11.87 -27.45 12.90
CA ARG A 134 -13.09 -28.21 12.55
C ARG A 134 -13.53 -27.93 11.12
N VAL A 135 -13.45 -26.67 10.68
CA VAL A 135 -13.80 -26.27 9.30
C VAL A 135 -12.65 -26.51 8.33
N ALA A 136 -11.42 -26.19 8.71
CA ALA A 136 -10.24 -26.30 7.84
C ALA A 136 -9.93 -27.77 7.47
N SER A 137 -10.08 -28.70 8.41
CA SER A 137 -9.82 -30.14 8.19
C SER A 137 -10.97 -30.91 7.55
N ASN A 138 -12.16 -30.31 7.45
CA ASN A 138 -13.34 -30.97 6.92
C ASN A 138 -13.38 -30.89 5.38
N ASP A 139 -13.10 -32.00 4.69
CA ASP A 139 -13.09 -32.11 3.22
C ASP A 139 -14.45 -31.85 2.54
N ALA A 140 -15.55 -31.94 3.30
CA ALA A 140 -16.88 -31.61 2.81
C ALA A 140 -17.04 -30.09 2.60
N VAL A 141 -16.35 -29.26 3.39
CA VAL A 141 -16.34 -27.81 3.24
C VAL A 141 -15.57 -27.44 1.98
N LYS A 142 -16.24 -26.77 1.03
CA LYS A 142 -15.61 -26.34 -0.23
C LYS A 142 -15.14 -24.88 -0.15
N ASP A 143 -14.08 -24.59 -0.89
CA ASP A 143 -13.67 -23.21 -1.14
C ASP A 143 -14.55 -22.66 -2.26
N VAL A 144 -15.28 -21.58 -2.00
CA VAL A 144 -16.20 -20.95 -2.97
C VAL A 144 -15.54 -19.79 -3.72
N GLY A 145 -14.26 -19.50 -3.46
CA GLY A 145 -13.55 -18.36 -4.02
C GLY A 145 -13.80 -17.06 -3.25
N TYR A 146 -13.27 -15.95 -3.77
CA TYR A 146 -13.34 -14.62 -3.16
C TYR A 146 -14.43 -13.77 -3.83
N ASP A 147 -14.72 -12.61 -3.26
CA ASP A 147 -15.76 -11.69 -3.76
C ASP A 147 -15.59 -11.30 -5.24
N ALA A 148 -14.36 -11.25 -5.76
CA ALA A 148 -14.09 -10.94 -7.16
C ALA A 148 -14.19 -12.15 -8.13
N ASN A 149 -14.14 -13.38 -7.62
CA ASN A 149 -14.02 -14.61 -8.43
C ASN A 149 -14.79 -15.80 -7.84
N LEU A 150 -16.00 -15.55 -7.36
CA LEU A 150 -16.86 -16.56 -6.76
C LEU A 150 -17.17 -17.71 -7.74
N ASP A 151 -17.07 -18.95 -7.27
CA ASP A 151 -17.46 -20.13 -8.03
C ASP A 151 -18.95 -20.44 -7.80
N TYR A 152 -19.78 -19.94 -8.70
CA TYR A 152 -21.24 -20.12 -8.64
C TYR A 152 -21.69 -21.57 -8.88
N GLU A 153 -20.91 -22.39 -9.58
CA GLU A 153 -21.24 -23.80 -9.79
C GLU A 153 -21.07 -24.57 -8.49
N VAL A 154 -19.93 -24.36 -7.81
CA VAL A 154 -19.70 -24.91 -6.47
C VAL A 154 -20.74 -24.39 -5.49
N LEU A 155 -21.01 -23.08 -5.49
CA LEU A 155 -21.99 -22.48 -4.58
C LEU A 155 -23.39 -23.07 -4.79
N SER A 156 -23.84 -23.22 -6.04
CA SER A 156 -25.13 -23.84 -6.35
C SER A 156 -25.17 -25.33 -6.00
N ALA A 157 -24.08 -26.06 -6.22
CA ALA A 157 -23.98 -27.47 -5.84
C ALA A 157 -23.99 -27.68 -4.31
N LEU A 158 -23.51 -26.71 -3.54
CA LEU A 158 -23.60 -26.72 -2.08
C LEU A 158 -25.03 -26.46 -1.59
N ASN A 159 -25.94 -25.92 -2.40
CA ASN A 159 -27.32 -25.59 -2.00
C ASN A 159 -27.41 -24.99 -0.57
N PRO A 160 -26.75 -23.84 -0.33
CA PRO A 160 -26.74 -23.21 0.99
C PRO A 160 -28.09 -22.54 1.30
N ASP A 161 -28.46 -22.51 2.57
CA ASP A 161 -29.63 -21.78 3.05
C ASP A 161 -29.34 -20.27 3.06
N ILE A 162 -28.09 -19.89 3.33
CA ILE A 162 -27.65 -18.50 3.33
C ILE A 162 -26.15 -18.36 3.08
N VAL A 163 -25.77 -17.26 2.41
CA VAL A 163 -24.39 -16.80 2.29
C VAL A 163 -24.17 -15.58 3.19
N LEU A 164 -23.28 -15.71 4.17
CA LEU A 164 -22.89 -14.60 5.05
C LEU A 164 -21.76 -13.82 4.40
N MET A 165 -22.09 -12.63 3.90
CA MET A 165 -21.22 -11.71 3.17
C MET A 165 -20.56 -10.71 4.13
N TYR A 166 -19.44 -10.12 3.72
CA TYR A 166 -18.79 -9.00 4.42
C TYR A 166 -18.71 -7.80 3.47
N GLY A 167 -18.77 -6.59 4.03
CA GLY A 167 -18.70 -5.34 3.26
C GLY A 167 -17.51 -4.48 3.67
N VAL A 168 -16.78 -3.96 2.68
CA VAL A 168 -15.67 -3.01 2.93
C VAL A 168 -16.11 -1.58 2.63
N SER A 169 -16.50 -1.29 1.38
CA SER A 169 -16.84 0.08 0.95
C SER A 169 -18.21 0.23 0.29
N ALA A 170 -18.76 -0.84 -0.28
CA ALA A 170 -20.05 -0.85 -0.97
C ALA A 170 -20.52 -2.30 -1.18
N GLU A 171 -21.78 -2.47 -1.59
CA GLU A 171 -22.29 -3.75 -2.11
C GLU A 171 -21.54 -4.16 -3.38
N ASN A 172 -21.16 -5.44 -3.47
CA ASN A 172 -20.77 -6.02 -4.75
C ASN A 172 -22.02 -6.42 -5.54
N SER A 173 -22.57 -5.46 -6.31
CA SER A 173 -23.82 -5.66 -7.05
C SER A 173 -23.76 -6.79 -8.09
N ALA A 174 -22.57 -7.15 -8.59
CA ALA A 174 -22.42 -8.26 -9.52
C ALA A 174 -22.64 -9.60 -8.83
N VAL A 175 -22.05 -9.78 -7.65
CA VAL A 175 -22.22 -11.00 -6.84
C VAL A 175 -23.65 -11.10 -6.35
N THR A 176 -24.19 -10.03 -5.76
CA THR A 176 -25.54 -10.07 -5.20
C THR A 176 -26.63 -10.25 -6.26
N ALA A 177 -26.49 -9.64 -7.44
CA ALA A 177 -27.40 -9.90 -8.55
C ALA A 177 -27.39 -11.38 -8.96
N LYS A 178 -26.21 -12.02 -8.96
CA LYS A 178 -26.10 -13.44 -9.32
C LYS A 178 -26.67 -14.36 -8.23
N LEU A 179 -26.48 -14.04 -6.96
CA LEU A 179 -27.10 -14.77 -5.84
C LEU A 179 -28.64 -14.70 -5.91
N ARG A 180 -29.20 -13.52 -6.22
CA ARG A 180 -30.65 -13.36 -6.46
C ARG A 180 -31.13 -14.19 -7.65
N GLU A 181 -30.39 -14.20 -8.76
CA GLU A 181 -30.72 -15.02 -9.94
C GLU A 181 -30.75 -16.52 -9.62
N LEU A 182 -29.85 -16.97 -8.76
CA LEU A 182 -29.76 -18.36 -8.30
C LEU A 182 -30.76 -18.70 -7.19
N GLY A 183 -31.48 -17.71 -6.65
CA GLY A 183 -32.37 -17.88 -5.51
C GLY A 183 -31.66 -18.23 -4.20
N ILE A 184 -30.39 -17.84 -4.07
CA ILE A 184 -29.58 -18.09 -2.87
C ILE A 184 -29.66 -16.86 -1.94
N PRO A 185 -30.21 -16.99 -0.72
CA PRO A 185 -30.28 -15.89 0.23
C PRO A 185 -28.90 -15.43 0.68
N TYR A 186 -28.74 -14.14 0.95
CA TYR A 186 -27.51 -13.59 1.50
C TYR A 186 -27.77 -12.45 2.49
N LEU A 187 -26.80 -12.20 3.35
CA LEU A 187 -26.81 -11.06 4.27
C LEU A 187 -25.39 -10.54 4.46
N TYR A 188 -25.19 -9.22 4.35
CA TYR A 188 -23.93 -8.59 4.76
C TYR A 188 -23.94 -8.38 6.26
N LEU A 189 -22.88 -8.83 6.93
CA LEU A 189 -22.64 -8.53 8.33
C LEU A 189 -21.72 -7.31 8.45
N GLY A 190 -22.05 -6.42 9.39
CA GLY A 190 -21.34 -5.16 9.64
C GLY A 190 -20.31 -5.27 10.77
N ASP A 191 -19.91 -6.47 11.15
CA ASP A 191 -18.95 -6.71 12.24
C ASP A 191 -17.61 -6.03 11.97
N TYR A 192 -17.15 -6.00 10.71
CA TYR A 192 -15.91 -5.32 10.32
C TYR A 192 -15.92 -3.81 10.64
N VAL A 193 -17.07 -3.15 10.51
CA VAL A 193 -17.20 -1.68 10.68
C VAL A 193 -17.59 -1.24 12.09
N GLU A 194 -17.81 -2.18 13.01
CA GLU A 194 -18.04 -1.82 14.40
C GLU A 194 -16.78 -1.27 15.07
N GLU A 195 -16.99 -0.22 15.87
CA GLU A 195 -15.94 0.49 16.59
C GLU A 195 -15.83 0.08 18.06
N SER A 196 -16.78 -0.72 18.55
CA SER A 196 -16.74 -1.31 19.90
C SER A 196 -16.22 -2.75 19.83
N PRO A 197 -15.23 -3.15 20.65
CA PRO A 197 -14.81 -4.56 20.75
C PRO A 197 -15.96 -5.49 21.14
N LEU A 198 -16.83 -5.04 22.06
CA LEU A 198 -18.05 -5.76 22.42
C LEU A 198 -19.12 -5.67 21.33
N GLY A 199 -19.19 -4.55 20.60
CA GLY A 199 -20.11 -4.43 19.46
C GLY A 199 -19.77 -5.42 18.34
N LYS A 200 -18.48 -5.63 18.06
CA LYS A 200 -18.00 -6.70 17.17
C LYS A 200 -18.46 -8.08 17.63
N ALA A 201 -18.27 -8.40 18.92
CA ALA A 201 -18.68 -9.67 19.49
C ALA A 201 -20.21 -9.87 19.50
N GLU A 202 -21.00 -8.80 19.63
CA GLU A 202 -22.46 -8.87 19.72
C GLU A 202 -23.13 -9.26 18.39
N TRP A 203 -22.44 -9.11 17.26
CA TRP A 203 -22.87 -9.68 15.96
C TRP A 203 -23.05 -11.20 16.01
N LEU A 204 -22.45 -11.88 17.00
CA LEU A 204 -22.76 -13.27 17.34
C LEU A 204 -24.27 -13.52 17.52
N VAL A 205 -25.01 -12.57 18.10
CA VAL A 205 -26.45 -12.71 18.34
C VAL A 205 -27.24 -12.67 17.04
N CYS A 206 -26.80 -11.86 16.06
CA CYS A 206 -27.36 -11.86 14.72
C CYS A 206 -27.18 -13.22 14.04
N VAL A 207 -25.97 -13.78 14.08
CA VAL A 207 -25.70 -15.14 13.55
C VAL A 207 -26.50 -16.19 14.32
N ALA A 208 -26.62 -16.08 15.64
CA ALA A 208 -27.42 -17.00 16.46
C ALA A 208 -28.91 -16.97 16.10
N GLU A 209 -29.45 -15.83 15.68
CA GLU A 209 -30.83 -15.73 15.19
C GLU A 209 -31.02 -16.51 13.87
N ILE A 210 -30.09 -16.36 12.94
CA ILE A 210 -30.07 -17.08 11.65
C ILE A 210 -30.00 -18.59 11.89
N MET A 211 -29.23 -19.02 12.88
CA MET A 211 -29.11 -20.43 13.29
C MET A 211 -30.25 -20.90 14.22
N GLY A 212 -31.28 -20.08 14.46
CA GLY A 212 -32.43 -20.45 15.30
C GLY A 212 -32.13 -20.66 16.79
N CYS A 213 -31.02 -20.13 17.28
CA CYS A 213 -30.53 -20.33 18.65
C CYS A 213 -30.20 -19.04 19.41
N ARG A 214 -30.89 -17.94 19.10
CA ARG A 214 -30.68 -16.59 19.69
C ARG A 214 -30.47 -16.60 21.20
N GLU A 215 -31.32 -17.27 21.98
CA GLU A 215 -31.22 -17.28 23.45
C GLU A 215 -29.88 -17.87 23.95
N ARG A 216 -29.29 -18.82 23.21
CA ARG A 216 -27.94 -19.34 23.48
C ARG A 216 -26.88 -18.30 23.10
N GLY A 217 -27.05 -17.63 21.94
CA GLY A 217 -26.19 -16.54 21.50
C GLY A 217 -26.14 -15.37 22.50
N ILE A 218 -27.30 -14.93 23.02
CA ILE A 218 -27.39 -13.88 24.05
C ILE A 218 -26.63 -14.29 25.31
N ARG A 219 -26.84 -15.50 25.85
CA ARG A 219 -26.12 -15.98 27.04
C ARG A 219 -24.61 -16.06 26.82
N LEU A 220 -24.17 -16.48 25.64
CA LEU A 220 -22.74 -16.52 25.30
C LEU A 220 -22.15 -15.10 25.24
N PHE A 221 -22.86 -14.16 24.62
CA PHE A 221 -22.48 -12.76 24.55
C PHE A 221 -22.42 -12.11 25.94
N GLU A 222 -23.43 -12.30 26.78
CA GLU A 222 -23.43 -11.82 28.18
C GLU A 222 -22.20 -12.35 28.96
N GLY A 223 -21.82 -13.60 28.71
CA GLY A 223 -20.60 -14.18 29.27
C GLY A 223 -19.31 -13.51 28.76
N ILE A 224 -19.24 -13.18 27.46
CA ILE A 224 -18.12 -12.42 26.87
C ILE A 224 -18.06 -11.01 27.48
N GLU A 225 -19.18 -10.31 27.51
CA GLU A 225 -19.33 -8.99 28.12
C GLU A 225 -18.82 -8.99 29.56
N GLN A 226 -19.28 -9.96 30.37
CA GLN A 226 -18.90 -10.04 31.77
C GLN A 226 -17.38 -10.26 31.92
N ARG A 227 -16.77 -11.17 31.14
CA ARG A 227 -15.31 -11.39 31.19
C ARG A 227 -14.53 -10.15 30.77
N TYR A 228 -14.94 -9.50 29.68
CA TYR A 228 -14.31 -8.27 29.19
C TYR A 228 -14.36 -7.15 30.22
N ASN A 229 -15.56 -6.84 30.73
CA ASN A 229 -15.77 -5.77 31.70
C ASN A 229 -15.03 -6.07 33.02
N ASN A 230 -15.02 -7.33 33.50
CA ASN A 230 -14.24 -7.71 34.68
C ASN A 230 -12.74 -7.45 34.51
N ILE A 231 -12.17 -7.69 33.33
CA ILE A 231 -10.76 -7.40 33.04
C ILE A 231 -10.56 -5.89 32.99
N ARG A 232 -11.36 -5.16 32.19
CA ARG A 232 -11.27 -3.69 32.04
C ARG A 232 -11.36 -2.98 33.39
N ASP A 233 -12.36 -3.31 34.19
CA ASP A 233 -12.61 -2.64 35.47
C ASP A 233 -11.55 -3.02 36.52
N GLY A 234 -10.84 -4.13 36.33
CA GLY A 234 -9.69 -4.55 37.14
C GLY A 234 -8.34 -3.92 36.72
N VAL A 235 -8.29 -3.15 35.63
CA VAL A 235 -7.06 -2.47 35.20
C VAL A 235 -6.74 -1.31 36.11
N VAL A 236 -5.65 -1.43 36.86
CA VAL A 236 -5.05 -0.30 37.58
C VAL A 236 -4.36 0.61 36.56
N VAL A 237 -4.98 1.76 36.28
CA VAL A 237 -4.41 2.78 35.39
C VAL A 237 -3.23 3.44 36.09
N ALA A 238 -2.04 3.32 35.51
CA ALA A 238 -0.85 3.99 36.02
C ALA A 238 -0.98 5.52 35.91
N GLU A 239 -0.34 6.27 36.83
CA GLU A 239 -0.32 7.75 36.77
C GLU A 239 0.19 8.26 35.42
N LYS A 240 1.16 7.54 34.84
CA LYS A 240 1.63 7.75 33.47
C LYS A 240 1.30 6.52 32.63
N ARG A 241 0.38 6.70 31.67
CA ARG A 241 -0.05 5.65 30.74
C ARG A 241 1.00 5.45 29.64
N PRO A 242 1.38 4.21 29.29
CA PRO A 242 2.28 3.94 28.17
C PRO A 242 1.73 4.49 26.86
N GLN A 243 2.56 5.22 26.10
CA GLN A 243 2.19 5.72 24.78
C GLN A 243 2.32 4.62 23.73
N VAL A 244 1.24 4.37 22.98
CA VAL A 244 1.14 3.24 22.04
C VAL A 244 1.07 3.72 20.60
N MET A 245 1.95 3.17 19.78
CA MET A 245 2.00 3.35 18.32
C MET A 245 1.47 2.10 17.61
N PHE A 246 0.82 2.27 16.45
CA PHE A 246 0.31 1.18 15.62
C PHE A 246 0.94 1.15 14.23
N ASN A 247 0.88 -0.01 13.58
CA ASN A 247 1.11 -0.22 12.15
C ASN A 247 2.57 -0.01 11.72
N LEU A 248 2.83 -0.24 10.43
CA LEU A 248 4.07 0.13 9.74
C LEU A 248 3.75 1.13 8.62
N PRO A 249 4.74 1.90 8.14
CA PRO A 249 4.54 2.78 7.02
C PRO A 249 4.35 1.97 5.73
N TYR A 250 3.47 2.46 4.87
CA TYR A 250 3.35 2.02 3.48
C TYR A 250 4.00 3.09 2.60
N GLN A 251 5.27 2.87 2.21
CA GLN A 251 6.13 3.89 1.60
C GLN A 251 6.23 5.18 2.42
N ASP A 252 5.67 6.27 1.90
CA ASP A 252 5.78 7.62 2.44
C ASP A 252 4.64 7.94 3.42
N VAL A 253 3.67 7.02 3.57
CA VAL A 253 2.45 7.23 4.33
C VAL A 253 2.33 6.23 5.46
N TRP A 254 2.18 6.74 6.67
CA TRP A 254 1.83 5.94 7.82
C TRP A 254 0.34 6.09 8.12
N TYR A 255 -0.41 4.98 8.12
CA TYR A 255 -1.86 5.03 8.37
C TYR A 255 -2.14 4.87 9.86
N MET A 256 -2.67 5.93 10.44
CA MET A 256 -3.05 6.02 11.85
C MET A 256 -4.55 5.73 12.03
N PRO A 257 -4.93 4.78 12.91
CA PRO A 257 -6.33 4.56 13.27
C PRO A 257 -7.04 5.84 13.76
N SER A 258 -8.37 5.87 13.63
CA SER A 258 -9.20 6.90 14.27
C SER A 258 -9.30 6.69 15.77
N ASP A 259 -9.66 7.75 16.48
CA ASP A 259 -9.87 7.73 17.93
C ASP A 259 -11.01 6.77 18.32
N ASP A 260 -11.99 6.58 17.43
CA ASP A 260 -13.09 5.66 17.63
C ASP A 260 -12.73 4.19 17.37
N SER A 261 -11.58 3.92 16.73
CA SER A 261 -11.17 2.56 16.36
C SER A 261 -11.29 1.58 17.52
N TYR A 262 -11.90 0.41 17.28
CA TYR A 262 -11.98 -0.63 18.32
C TYR A 262 -10.60 -1.01 18.91
N MET A 263 -9.53 -0.94 18.11
CA MET A 263 -8.16 -1.21 18.54
C MET A 263 -7.62 -0.12 19.47
N VAL A 264 -7.97 1.15 19.20
CA VAL A 264 -7.63 2.28 20.09
C VAL A 264 -8.37 2.14 21.41
N ARG A 265 -9.68 1.80 21.37
CA ARG A 265 -10.47 1.54 22.58
C ARG A 265 -9.92 0.38 23.41
N LEU A 266 -9.48 -0.71 22.77
CA LEU A 266 -8.82 -1.83 23.47
C LEU A 266 -7.54 -1.41 24.20
N VAL A 267 -6.72 -0.56 23.57
CA VAL A 267 -5.50 -0.01 24.21
C VAL A 267 -5.85 0.89 25.39
N GLU A 268 -6.89 1.71 25.25
CA GLU A 268 -7.38 2.56 26.34
C GLU A 268 -7.97 1.74 27.48
N ASP A 269 -8.72 0.69 27.20
CA ASP A 269 -9.25 -0.22 28.20
C ASP A 269 -8.12 -1.02 28.89
N ALA A 270 -7.01 -1.28 28.19
CA ALA A 270 -5.82 -1.94 28.73
C ALA A 270 -4.94 -1.02 29.61
N GLY A 271 -5.24 0.27 29.70
CA GLY A 271 -4.46 1.26 30.47
C GLY A 271 -3.37 1.98 29.67
N GLY A 272 -3.23 1.72 28.37
CA GLY A 272 -2.35 2.47 27.46
C GLY A 272 -3.00 3.77 26.97
N ASP A 273 -2.22 4.63 26.33
CA ASP A 273 -2.70 5.87 25.73
C ASP A 273 -2.27 5.93 24.25
N TYR A 274 -3.22 6.22 23.37
CA TYR A 274 -2.96 6.22 21.94
C TYR A 274 -2.23 7.50 21.53
N ILE A 275 -1.05 7.35 20.95
CA ILE A 275 -0.12 8.46 20.72
C ILE A 275 -0.65 9.54 19.73
N TYR A 276 -1.66 9.18 18.93
CA TYR A 276 -2.26 10.07 17.93
C TYR A 276 -3.70 10.49 18.28
N LYS A 277 -4.11 10.28 19.53
CA LYS A 277 -5.42 10.66 20.05
C LYS A 277 -5.71 12.15 19.87
N GLY A 278 -6.94 12.47 19.47
CA GLY A 278 -7.43 13.83 19.25
C GLY A 278 -7.08 14.42 17.88
N LYS A 279 -6.24 13.75 17.08
CA LYS A 279 -5.84 14.19 15.73
C LYS A 279 -6.63 13.52 14.60
N ASN A 280 -7.37 12.45 14.90
CA ASN A 280 -8.27 11.76 13.99
C ASN A 280 -9.59 11.36 14.69
N PRO A 281 -10.44 12.34 15.06
CA PRO A 281 -11.54 12.13 15.99
C PRO A 281 -12.66 11.25 15.44
N THR A 282 -12.86 11.14 14.11
CA THR A 282 -13.93 10.33 13.52
C THR A 282 -13.47 9.65 12.23
N GLY A 283 -14.03 8.47 11.93
CA GLY A 283 -13.93 7.82 10.62
C GLY A 283 -12.84 6.74 10.50
N GLY A 284 -12.35 6.52 9.27
CA GLY A 284 -11.32 5.52 8.96
C GLY A 284 -9.90 5.96 9.29
N SER A 285 -8.92 5.18 8.82
CA SER A 285 -7.50 5.49 9.05
C SER A 285 -7.05 6.75 8.30
N LYS A 286 -6.22 7.58 8.93
CA LYS A 286 -5.64 8.80 8.36
C LYS A 286 -4.16 8.63 8.07
N GLY A 287 -3.74 8.96 6.85
CA GLY A 287 -2.33 8.95 6.46
C GLY A 287 -1.56 10.14 7.04
N ILE A 288 -0.40 9.89 7.65
CA ILE A 288 0.57 10.90 8.09
C ILE A 288 1.92 10.71 7.39
N SER A 289 2.75 11.73 7.41
CA SER A 289 4.10 11.69 6.80
C SER A 289 5.06 10.83 7.63
N LEU A 290 6.15 10.38 7.01
CA LEU A 290 7.24 9.73 7.75
C LEU A 290 7.90 10.63 8.80
N GLU A 291 7.95 11.96 8.60
CA GLU A 291 8.52 12.87 9.61
C GLU A 291 7.61 12.96 10.84
N GLU A 292 6.29 13.08 10.65
CA GLU A 292 5.35 13.07 11.77
C GLU A 292 5.35 11.71 12.46
N ALA A 293 5.40 10.61 11.69
CA ALA A 293 5.53 9.28 12.26
C ALA A 293 6.82 9.13 13.09
N LEU A 294 7.95 9.69 12.65
CA LEU A 294 9.20 9.62 13.39
C LEU A 294 9.13 10.41 14.71
N HIS A 295 8.47 11.58 14.69
CA HIS A 295 8.14 12.33 15.91
C HIS A 295 7.35 11.46 16.89
N LEU A 296 6.28 10.79 16.43
CA LEU A 296 5.44 9.95 17.27
C LEU A 296 6.20 8.72 17.78
N VAL A 297 6.84 7.96 16.91
CA VAL A 297 7.58 6.73 17.27
C VAL A 297 8.69 7.02 18.30
N SER A 298 9.35 8.17 18.22
CA SER A 298 10.37 8.58 19.20
C SER A 298 9.83 8.75 20.63
N ARG A 299 8.51 8.95 20.78
CA ARG A 299 7.81 9.14 22.06
C ARG A 299 6.99 7.92 22.46
N ALA A 300 6.97 6.88 21.62
CA ALA A 300 6.21 5.66 21.86
C ALA A 300 6.92 4.78 22.90
N ASP A 301 6.15 4.32 23.89
CA ASP A 301 6.62 3.34 24.86
C ASP A 301 6.51 1.92 24.30
N ILE A 302 5.46 1.66 23.49
CA ILE A 302 5.10 0.37 22.91
C ILE A 302 4.68 0.55 21.44
N TRP A 303 5.07 -0.39 20.58
CA TRP A 303 4.68 -0.42 19.17
C TRP A 303 3.97 -1.73 18.81
N LEU A 304 2.71 -1.63 18.36
CA LEU A 304 1.83 -2.76 18.07
C LEU A 304 1.51 -2.92 16.58
N ASN A 305 1.15 -4.14 16.18
CA ASN A 305 0.55 -4.48 14.89
C ASN A 305 1.44 -4.12 13.68
N VAL A 306 2.71 -4.54 13.70
CA VAL A 306 3.70 -4.23 12.66
C VAL A 306 3.57 -5.10 11.40
N GLY A 307 2.36 -5.15 10.85
CA GLY A 307 2.04 -5.84 9.59
C GLY A 307 2.34 -7.34 9.65
N GLN A 308 3.01 -7.87 8.63
CA GLN A 308 3.38 -9.28 8.56
C GLN A 308 4.67 -9.63 9.30
N CYS A 309 5.36 -8.65 9.89
CA CYS A 309 6.66 -8.89 10.53
C CYS A 309 6.52 -9.86 11.71
N ARG A 310 7.36 -10.89 11.75
CA ARG A 310 7.46 -11.86 12.83
C ARG A 310 8.75 -11.72 13.63
N THR A 311 9.73 -10.99 13.11
CA THR A 311 11.01 -10.76 13.77
C THR A 311 11.35 -9.28 13.81
N MET A 312 12.22 -8.91 14.76
CA MET A 312 12.73 -7.54 14.82
C MET A 312 13.53 -7.18 13.56
N GLU A 313 14.22 -8.14 12.94
CA GLU A 313 14.97 -7.91 11.71
C GLU A 313 14.06 -7.54 10.54
N GLU A 314 12.91 -8.19 10.40
CA GLU A 314 11.90 -7.84 9.41
C GLU A 314 11.36 -6.42 9.63
N VAL A 315 11.11 -6.02 10.89
CA VAL A 315 10.69 -4.63 11.21
C VAL A 315 11.77 -3.63 10.81
N ARG A 316 13.05 -3.93 11.13
CA ARG A 316 14.19 -3.08 10.75
C ARG A 316 14.34 -2.99 9.24
N SER A 317 14.07 -4.06 8.51
CA SER A 317 14.09 -4.06 7.04
C SER A 317 12.89 -3.32 6.44
N ALA A 318 11.70 -3.44 7.03
CA ALA A 318 10.48 -2.82 6.53
C ALA A 318 10.41 -1.31 6.84
N ALA A 319 10.97 -0.88 7.96
CA ALA A 319 10.97 0.49 8.44
C ALA A 319 12.38 0.94 8.90
N PRO A 320 13.36 1.00 7.98
CA PRO A 320 14.78 1.22 8.33
C PRO A 320 15.03 2.58 9.00
N HIS A 321 14.23 3.59 8.67
CA HIS A 321 14.28 4.93 9.28
C HIS A 321 13.94 4.96 10.77
N PHE A 322 13.29 3.91 11.28
CA PHE A 322 12.78 3.83 12.65
C PHE A 322 13.61 2.90 13.54
N THR A 323 14.67 2.29 12.99
CA THR A 323 15.56 1.32 13.66
C THR A 323 16.20 1.86 14.94
N THR A 324 16.48 3.17 14.97
CA THR A 324 17.13 3.83 16.11
C THR A 324 16.14 4.30 17.17
N ALA A 325 14.83 4.12 16.98
CA ALA A 325 13.85 4.55 17.98
C ALA A 325 13.96 3.73 19.27
N ASP A 326 13.78 4.38 20.42
CA ASP A 326 13.92 3.74 21.74
C ASP A 326 13.01 2.52 21.90
N VAL A 327 11.80 2.54 21.33
CA VAL A 327 10.86 1.41 21.36
C VAL A 327 11.42 0.17 20.64
N VAL A 328 12.16 0.37 19.55
CA VAL A 328 12.81 -0.70 18.79
C VAL A 328 14.05 -1.19 19.53
N GLN A 329 14.84 -0.28 20.10
CA GLN A 329 16.04 -0.65 20.88
C GLN A 329 15.70 -1.43 22.15
N ARG A 330 14.60 -1.08 22.83
CA ARG A 330 14.09 -1.80 24.01
C ARG A 330 13.40 -3.12 23.67
N GLY A 331 13.18 -3.43 22.38
CA GLY A 331 12.42 -4.60 21.96
C GLY A 331 10.93 -4.53 22.35
N ALA A 332 10.38 -3.35 22.62
CA ALA A 332 8.98 -3.16 23.01
C ALA A 332 8.04 -3.11 21.79
N VAL A 333 8.29 -3.99 20.83
CA VAL A 333 7.53 -4.14 19.58
C VAL A 333 6.81 -5.47 19.63
N TYR A 334 5.49 -5.46 19.42
CA TYR A 334 4.64 -6.63 19.50
C TYR A 334 3.77 -6.74 18.25
N ASN A 335 3.45 -7.98 17.88
CA ASN A 335 2.56 -8.23 16.76
C ASN A 335 1.50 -9.27 17.08
N ASN A 336 0.35 -9.19 16.41
CA ASN A 336 -0.83 -10.01 16.64
C ASN A 336 -0.90 -11.26 15.74
N ASN A 337 0.21 -11.60 15.08
CA ASN A 337 0.31 -12.72 14.13
C ASN A 337 0.91 -13.99 14.74
N ARG A 338 0.97 -14.11 16.09
CA ARG A 338 1.49 -15.28 16.81
C ARG A 338 0.85 -16.59 16.34
N ARG A 339 -0.44 -16.52 16.03
CA ARG A 339 -1.27 -17.65 15.60
C ARG A 339 -1.72 -17.39 14.17
N SER A 340 -0.97 -17.94 13.21
CA SER A 340 -1.23 -17.76 11.77
C SER A 340 -0.96 -19.02 10.95
N THR A 341 -1.68 -19.21 9.85
CA THR A 341 -1.43 -20.32 8.91
C THR A 341 -0.19 -20.05 8.06
N SER A 342 0.36 -21.09 7.43
CA SER A 342 1.43 -20.95 6.44
C SER A 342 1.00 -20.16 5.20
N ALA A 343 -0.30 -20.15 4.89
CA ALA A 343 -0.85 -19.36 3.80
C ALA A 343 -1.03 -17.87 4.18
N GLY A 344 -0.91 -17.48 5.46
CA GLY A 344 -1.11 -16.11 5.93
C GLY A 344 -2.47 -15.85 6.59
N GLY A 345 -3.25 -16.89 6.90
CA GLY A 345 -4.45 -16.77 7.72
C GLY A 345 -4.10 -16.34 9.14
N SER A 346 -4.94 -15.54 9.80
CA SER A 346 -4.67 -14.98 11.13
C SER A 346 -5.79 -15.30 12.11
N ASP A 347 -5.45 -15.96 13.22
CA ASP A 347 -6.43 -16.28 14.27
C ASP A 347 -6.90 -15.02 14.99
N PHE A 348 -6.08 -13.97 15.00
CA PHE A 348 -6.50 -12.67 15.51
C PHE A 348 -7.67 -12.09 14.69
N TRP A 349 -7.61 -12.20 13.36
CA TRP A 349 -8.70 -11.68 12.51
C TRP A 349 -9.92 -12.61 12.45
N GLU A 350 -9.76 -13.87 12.86
CA GLU A 350 -10.83 -14.87 12.90
C GLU A 350 -11.52 -14.91 14.28
N SER A 351 -10.83 -15.42 15.31
CA SER A 351 -11.47 -15.77 16.59
C SER A 351 -11.43 -14.66 17.64
N ALA A 352 -10.58 -13.64 17.47
CA ALA A 352 -10.52 -12.54 18.43
C ALA A 352 -11.81 -11.71 18.46
N ILE A 353 -12.60 -11.75 17.38
CA ILE A 353 -13.86 -11.03 17.25
C ILE A 353 -14.89 -11.46 18.31
N VAL A 354 -14.89 -12.75 18.68
CA VAL A 354 -15.74 -13.34 19.74
C VAL A 354 -14.98 -13.56 21.06
N ARG A 355 -13.70 -13.13 21.12
CA ARG A 355 -12.85 -13.20 22.31
C ARG A 355 -12.13 -11.86 22.60
N PRO A 356 -12.85 -10.72 22.63
CA PRO A 356 -12.24 -9.44 22.93
C PRO A 356 -11.64 -9.39 24.35
N ASP A 357 -12.14 -10.21 25.27
CA ASP A 357 -11.61 -10.40 26.61
C ASP A 357 -10.18 -10.97 26.62
N VAL A 358 -9.87 -11.91 25.72
CA VAL A 358 -8.52 -12.47 25.58
C VAL A 358 -7.57 -11.46 24.95
N VAL A 359 -8.03 -10.69 23.96
CA VAL A 359 -7.24 -9.59 23.37
C VAL A 359 -6.91 -8.54 24.42
N LEU A 360 -7.91 -8.14 25.22
CA LEU A 360 -7.73 -7.18 26.29
C LEU A 360 -6.74 -7.71 27.34
N ALA A 361 -6.81 -9.00 27.70
CA ALA A 361 -5.87 -9.61 28.63
C ALA A 361 -4.42 -9.55 28.12
N ASP A 362 -4.18 -9.89 26.85
CA ASP A 362 -2.87 -9.76 26.20
C ASP A 362 -2.36 -8.32 26.25
N LEU A 363 -3.20 -7.36 25.88
CA LEU A 363 -2.83 -5.94 25.89
C LEU A 363 -2.54 -5.44 27.31
N VAL A 364 -3.32 -5.83 28.32
CA VAL A 364 -3.04 -5.51 29.72
C VAL A 364 -1.69 -6.05 30.17
N ALA A 365 -1.34 -7.28 29.77
CA ALA A 365 -0.03 -7.86 30.05
C ALA A 365 1.10 -7.04 29.38
N ILE A 366 0.92 -6.68 28.11
CA ILE A 366 1.87 -5.85 27.35
C ILE A 366 2.04 -4.47 27.97
N MET A 367 0.96 -3.78 28.38
CA MET A 367 1.04 -2.46 29.03
C MET A 367 1.79 -2.51 30.37
N ARG A 368 1.80 -3.68 31.04
CA ARG A 368 2.56 -3.92 32.27
C ARG A 368 4.00 -4.38 32.01
N GLY A 369 4.41 -4.51 30.75
CA GLY A 369 5.74 -4.96 30.34
C GLY A 369 5.94 -6.48 30.38
N SER A 370 4.86 -7.27 30.51
CA SER A 370 4.92 -8.73 30.45
C SER A 370 4.76 -9.23 29.02
N ALA A 371 5.64 -10.14 28.59
CA ALA A 371 5.55 -10.84 27.31
C ALA A 371 5.15 -12.32 27.46
N ASP A 372 5.03 -12.81 28.69
CA ASP A 372 4.73 -14.22 28.98
C ASP A 372 3.23 -14.50 28.89
N GLY A 373 2.88 -15.65 28.32
CA GLY A 373 1.51 -16.16 28.29
C GLY A 373 0.56 -15.46 27.32
N LEU A 374 1.07 -14.62 26.41
CA LEU A 374 0.27 -13.94 25.40
C LEU A 374 -0.35 -14.93 24.41
N TYR A 375 -1.63 -14.73 24.09
CA TYR A 375 -2.42 -15.64 23.26
C TYR A 375 -2.38 -15.29 21.77
N TYR A 376 -2.74 -14.06 21.40
CA TYR A 376 -2.68 -13.55 20.03
C TYR A 376 -1.41 -12.76 19.75
N TYR A 377 -0.89 -12.07 20.76
CA TYR A 377 0.30 -11.25 20.61
C TYR A 377 1.58 -12.02 20.90
N HIS A 378 2.67 -11.59 20.30
CA HIS A 378 4.01 -11.93 20.76
C HIS A 378 4.94 -10.74 20.64
N ARG A 379 5.98 -10.71 21.48
CA ARG A 379 7.06 -9.75 21.36
C ARG A 379 7.96 -10.16 20.19
N LEU A 380 8.42 -9.18 19.42
CA LEU A 380 9.38 -9.41 18.36
C LEU A 380 10.78 -9.38 18.96
N ASP A 381 11.18 -10.49 19.56
CA ASP A 381 12.53 -10.62 20.13
C ASP A 381 13.57 -10.77 19.02
N SER A 382 14.83 -10.45 19.35
CA SER A 382 15.99 -10.77 18.51
C SER A 382 16.31 -12.27 18.47
N GLU A 383 15.54 -13.10 19.18
CA GLU A 383 15.68 -14.55 19.20
C GLU A 383 14.84 -15.23 18.12
N GLY A 384 15.48 -16.19 17.46
CA GLY A 384 15.00 -16.86 16.28
C GLY A 384 13.70 -17.64 16.46
N VAL A 385 13.08 -17.86 15.30
CA VAL A 385 11.93 -18.71 15.03
C VAL A 385 11.91 -19.98 15.90
N MET A 386 10.86 -20.15 16.68
CA MET A 386 10.43 -21.47 17.16
C MET A 386 9.73 -22.17 16.00
N THR A 387 10.37 -23.14 15.37
CA THR A 387 9.70 -24.07 14.45
C THR A 387 8.82 -25.04 15.23
N ALA A 388 7.81 -25.61 14.56
CA ALA A 388 6.84 -26.54 15.14
C ALA A 388 7.46 -27.84 15.73
N ASP A 389 8.79 -28.04 15.59
CA ASP A 389 9.56 -29.17 16.10
C ASP A 389 10.45 -28.85 17.32
N GLY A 390 10.42 -27.61 17.83
CA GLY A 390 11.04 -27.26 19.12
C GLY A 390 12.57 -27.23 19.15
N SER A 391 13.25 -27.05 18.01
CA SER A 391 14.71 -26.87 18.00
C SER A 391 15.12 -25.40 17.94
N THR A 392 16.09 -25.01 18.79
CA THR A 392 16.60 -23.63 18.93
C THR A 392 17.92 -23.46 18.19
N ILE A 393 18.08 -22.41 17.38
CA ILE A 393 19.38 -22.00 16.83
C ILE A 393 20.06 -21.07 17.86
N VAL A 394 21.31 -21.37 18.20
CA VAL A 394 22.09 -20.70 19.26
C VAL A 394 22.31 -19.21 18.92
N PRO A 395 22.10 -18.27 19.86
CA PRO A 395 22.35 -16.84 19.64
C PRO A 395 23.85 -16.53 19.55
N ILE A 396 24.19 -15.58 18.67
CA ILE A 396 25.49 -14.89 18.68
C ILE A 396 25.38 -13.75 19.70
N ASP A 397 26.36 -13.69 20.61
CA ASP A 397 26.48 -12.75 21.71
C ASP A 397 26.51 -11.28 21.21
N VAL A 398 25.60 -10.41 21.68
CA VAL A 398 25.45 -9.00 21.22
C VAL A 398 25.91 -8.00 22.28
N ASP A 399 26.62 -8.43 23.32
CA ASP A 399 27.02 -7.52 24.42
C ASP A 399 28.22 -6.59 24.09
N GLU A 400 28.78 -6.61 22.88
CA GLU A 400 30.00 -5.85 22.56
C GLU A 400 29.81 -4.48 21.88
N HIS A 401 28.59 -4.04 21.54
CA HIS A 401 28.38 -2.80 20.75
C HIS A 401 27.85 -1.59 21.52
N ARG A 402 27.85 -1.64 22.86
CA ARG A 402 27.35 -0.54 23.72
C ARG A 402 28.26 0.70 23.80
N GLY A 403 29.34 0.77 23.01
CA GLY A 403 30.40 1.78 23.15
C GLY A 403 30.83 2.55 21.89
N ASP A 404 30.30 2.28 20.67
CA ASP A 404 30.91 2.82 19.43
C ASP A 404 30.03 3.82 18.63
N ASN A 405 28.93 4.32 19.21
CA ASN A 405 28.02 5.26 18.53
C ASN A 405 28.62 6.66 18.26
N ALA A 406 29.80 6.98 18.78
CA ALA A 406 30.51 8.21 18.42
C ALA A 406 31.23 8.13 17.06
N LYS A 407 31.38 6.94 16.45
CA LYS A 407 32.08 6.78 15.16
C LYS A 407 31.17 6.86 13.94
N HIS A 408 29.86 6.70 14.08
CA HIS A 408 28.92 6.77 12.95
C HIS A 408 28.43 8.19 12.61
N ASP A 409 28.61 9.16 13.51
CA ASP A 409 28.35 10.58 13.23
C ASP A 409 29.34 11.22 12.25
N ALA A 410 30.47 10.57 11.96
CA ALA A 410 31.39 11.03 10.92
C ALA A 410 30.83 10.83 9.50
N SER A 411 29.82 9.96 9.31
CA SER A 411 29.26 9.62 7.99
C SER A 411 28.43 10.75 7.37
N SER A 412 27.72 11.55 8.17
CA SER A 412 26.95 12.72 7.71
C SER A 412 27.86 13.80 7.11
N SER A 413 29.05 13.99 7.70
CA SER A 413 30.09 14.89 7.17
C SER A 413 30.69 14.40 5.84
N LEU A 414 30.76 13.07 5.65
CA LEU A 414 31.31 12.42 4.46
C LEU A 414 30.38 12.57 3.25
N TRP A 415 29.06 12.56 3.46
CA TRP A 415 28.07 12.78 2.40
C TRP A 415 28.05 14.22 1.90
N GLY A 416 28.17 15.20 2.80
CA GLY A 416 28.38 16.59 2.42
C GLY A 416 29.65 16.75 1.56
N VAL A 417 30.74 16.07 1.92
CA VAL A 417 31.99 16.07 1.15
C VAL A 417 31.83 15.40 -0.22
N ILE A 418 31.09 14.29 -0.33
CA ILE A 418 30.83 13.60 -1.61
C ILE A 418 29.95 14.47 -2.52
N LEU A 419 28.89 15.09 -2.00
CA LEU A 419 28.05 16.03 -2.75
C LEU A 419 28.86 17.24 -3.22
N VAL A 420 29.70 17.80 -2.34
CA VAL A 420 30.62 18.91 -2.66
C VAL A 420 31.67 18.47 -3.68
N ALA A 421 32.17 17.24 -3.62
CA ALA A 421 33.10 16.69 -4.61
C ALA A 421 32.42 16.45 -5.96
N MET A 422 31.17 15.98 -5.99
CA MET A 422 30.35 15.85 -7.21
C MET A 422 30.09 17.23 -7.83
N LEU A 423 29.69 18.22 -7.01
CA LEU A 423 29.54 19.60 -7.43
C LEU A 423 30.87 20.19 -7.90
N ALA A 424 32.00 19.90 -7.24
CA ALA A 424 33.32 20.39 -7.64
C ALA A 424 33.82 19.76 -8.94
N LEU A 425 33.67 18.44 -9.12
CA LEU A 425 33.97 17.74 -10.38
C LEU A 425 33.09 18.26 -11.53
N TRP A 426 31.82 18.51 -11.24
CA TRP A 426 30.88 19.12 -12.17
C TRP A 426 31.27 20.57 -12.50
N VAL A 427 31.60 21.39 -11.51
CA VAL A 427 32.06 22.78 -11.67
C VAL A 427 33.34 22.82 -12.49
N VAL A 428 34.31 21.94 -12.24
CA VAL A 428 35.55 21.83 -13.02
C VAL A 428 35.25 21.45 -14.48
N TYR A 429 34.32 20.51 -14.72
CA TYR A 429 33.91 20.14 -16.08
C TYR A 429 33.13 21.27 -16.78
N ALA A 430 32.21 21.92 -16.08
CA ALA A 430 31.45 23.07 -16.56
C ALA A 430 32.38 24.22 -16.93
N ILE A 431 33.34 24.58 -16.07
CA ILE A 431 34.36 25.60 -16.35
C ILE A 431 35.20 25.24 -17.58
N ARG A 432 35.59 23.97 -17.74
CA ARG A 432 36.29 23.50 -18.95
C ARG A 432 35.45 23.62 -20.22
N SER A 433 34.13 23.46 -20.12
CA SER A 433 33.20 23.56 -21.27
C SER A 433 32.99 25.00 -21.76
N LEU A 434 33.36 26.01 -20.95
CA LEU A 434 33.19 27.43 -21.22
C LEU A 434 34.31 28.09 -22.05
N PHE A 435 35.28 27.33 -22.58
CA PHE A 435 36.30 27.91 -23.45
C PHE A 435 35.82 27.96 -24.93
N GLY A 436 34.97 28.96 -25.26
CA GLY A 436 34.51 29.24 -26.63
C GLY A 436 33.69 30.55 -26.77
N ARG A 437 33.63 31.16 -27.98
CA ARG A 437 32.81 32.37 -28.24
C ARG A 437 31.31 32.07 -28.04
N GLY A 438 30.66 32.74 -27.10
CA GLY A 438 29.30 32.42 -26.61
C GLY A 438 29.27 31.97 -25.14
N ALA A 439 30.44 31.66 -24.57
CA ALA A 439 30.60 31.13 -23.22
C ALA A 439 30.03 32.01 -22.10
N MET A 440 30.08 33.34 -22.20
CA MET A 440 29.60 34.20 -21.11
C MET A 440 28.10 33.99 -20.82
N ARG A 441 27.27 33.82 -21.85
CA ARG A 441 25.84 33.55 -21.66
C ARG A 441 25.61 32.16 -21.08
N HIS A 442 26.28 31.14 -21.61
CA HIS A 442 26.16 29.77 -21.10
C HIS A 442 26.66 29.67 -19.66
N ALA A 443 27.75 30.35 -19.32
CA ALA A 443 28.29 30.45 -17.97
C ALA A 443 27.29 31.08 -17.01
N MET A 444 26.72 32.25 -17.36
CA MET A 444 25.72 32.92 -16.53
C MET A 444 24.49 32.05 -16.28
N LEU A 445 24.00 31.33 -17.30
CA LEU A 445 22.86 30.41 -17.14
C LEU A 445 23.19 29.21 -16.25
N LEU A 446 24.39 28.62 -16.39
CA LEU A 446 24.83 27.53 -15.51
C LEU A 446 24.97 28.01 -14.07
N ILE A 447 25.56 29.19 -13.84
CA ILE A 447 25.68 29.79 -12.51
C ILE A 447 24.29 30.03 -11.91
N ALA A 448 23.35 30.58 -12.68
CA ALA A 448 21.99 30.80 -12.22
C ALA A 448 21.30 29.50 -11.80
N LEU A 449 21.48 28.40 -12.55
CA LEU A 449 20.94 27.09 -12.19
C LEU A 449 21.61 26.50 -10.95
N VAL A 450 22.90 26.70 -10.74
CA VAL A 450 23.60 26.28 -9.51
C VAL A 450 23.09 27.07 -8.30
N VAL A 451 22.89 28.38 -8.44
CA VAL A 451 22.31 29.21 -7.38
C VAL A 451 20.89 28.75 -7.06
N ALA A 452 20.08 28.47 -8.07
CA ALA A 452 18.73 27.92 -7.87
C ALA A 452 18.77 26.54 -7.19
N LEU A 453 19.70 25.67 -7.57
CA LEU A 453 19.91 24.36 -6.95
C LEU A 453 20.21 24.49 -5.45
N VAL A 454 21.14 25.36 -5.08
CA VAL A 454 21.50 25.60 -3.66
C VAL A 454 20.32 26.21 -2.90
N ALA A 455 19.65 27.21 -3.48
CA ALA A 455 18.50 27.85 -2.85
C ALA A 455 17.34 26.86 -2.61
N LEU A 456 17.04 25.99 -3.59
CA LEU A 456 16.01 24.97 -3.44
C LEU A 456 16.41 23.87 -2.48
N SER A 457 17.70 23.47 -2.43
CA SER A 457 18.18 22.48 -1.46
C SER A 457 18.01 22.99 -0.04
N VAL A 458 18.35 24.26 0.21
CA VAL A 458 18.10 24.91 1.51
C VAL A 458 16.60 25.03 1.75
N GLY A 459 15.81 25.40 0.75
CA GLY A 459 14.35 25.47 0.84
C GLY A 459 13.72 24.13 1.26
N ASP A 460 14.13 23.02 0.66
CA ASP A 460 13.63 21.68 0.95
C ASP A 460 13.91 21.26 2.40
N LEU A 461 15.12 21.53 2.90
CA LEU A 461 15.49 21.29 4.30
C LEU A 461 14.60 22.06 5.30
N LEU A 462 14.04 23.20 4.88
CA LEU A 462 13.19 24.07 5.71
C LEU A 462 11.69 23.79 5.57
N VAL A 463 11.25 23.37 4.38
CA VAL A 463 9.82 23.26 4.00
C VAL A 463 9.23 21.87 4.26
N GLY A 464 10.00 20.93 4.85
CA GLY A 464 9.51 19.57 5.15
C GLY A 464 8.17 19.49 5.90
N SER A 465 7.55 18.32 5.89
CA SER A 465 6.18 18.09 6.37
C SER A 465 5.91 18.52 7.82
N SER A 466 6.92 18.46 8.69
CA SER A 466 6.88 19.00 10.05
C SER A 466 7.56 20.38 10.12
N ALA A 467 6.95 21.35 10.80
CA ALA A 467 7.55 22.67 10.96
C ALA A 467 8.70 22.61 11.98
N ILE A 468 9.95 22.70 11.51
CA ILE A 468 11.15 22.76 12.36
C ILE A 468 11.71 24.19 12.33
N PRO A 469 12.03 24.80 13.49
CA PRO A 469 12.66 26.12 13.53
C PRO A 469 14.01 26.16 12.80
N LEU A 470 14.28 27.28 12.12
CA LEU A 470 15.52 27.51 11.35
C LEU A 470 16.80 27.27 12.16
N GLY A 471 16.82 27.67 13.43
CA GLY A 471 17.97 27.51 14.32
C GLY A 471 18.28 26.05 14.62
N ASP A 472 17.25 25.22 14.77
CA ASP A 472 17.39 23.79 15.05
C ASP A 472 17.82 23.01 13.80
N VAL A 473 17.35 23.42 12.62
CA VAL A 473 17.83 22.82 11.35
C VAL A 473 19.33 23.09 11.16
N TRP A 474 19.78 24.33 11.41
CA TRP A 474 21.20 24.67 11.31
C TRP A 474 22.04 23.92 12.35
N SER A 475 21.57 23.87 13.59
CA SER A 475 22.26 23.19 14.69
C SER A 475 22.32 21.68 14.45
N ALA A 476 21.24 21.05 13.97
CA ALA A 476 21.23 19.65 13.58
C ALA A 476 22.23 19.29 12.47
N LEU A 477 22.48 20.20 11.52
CA LEU A 477 23.46 20.00 10.44
C LEU A 477 24.91 20.19 10.89
N VAL A 478 25.15 21.10 11.85
CA VAL A 478 26.49 21.45 12.34
C VAL A 478 26.90 20.62 13.57
N GLY A 479 25.99 19.79 14.10
CA GLY A 479 26.23 19.02 15.32
C GLY A 479 26.17 19.87 16.60
N GLY A 480 25.39 20.96 16.57
CA GLY A 480 25.08 21.79 17.73
C GLY A 480 24.06 21.13 18.66
N ASP A 481 23.78 21.78 19.79
CA ASP A 481 22.83 21.29 20.79
C ASP A 481 21.39 21.45 20.26
N THR A 482 20.69 20.35 20.04
CA THR A 482 19.32 20.29 19.49
C THR A 482 18.62 19.05 20.03
N SER A 483 17.29 19.02 20.05
CA SER A 483 16.55 17.82 20.42
C SER A 483 16.98 16.63 19.52
N ALA A 484 17.19 15.47 20.13
CA ALA A 484 17.57 14.24 19.42
C ALA A 484 16.58 13.91 18.28
N GLU A 485 15.31 14.24 18.50
CA GLU A 485 14.23 14.10 17.53
C GLU A 485 14.44 14.93 16.26
N TYR A 486 14.70 16.24 16.38
CA TYR A 486 14.89 17.10 15.21
C TYR A 486 16.20 16.77 14.48
N SER A 487 17.24 16.40 15.21
CA SER A 487 18.48 15.89 14.61
C SER A 487 18.22 14.64 13.77
N LEU A 488 17.42 13.69 14.28
CA LEU A 488 17.07 12.47 13.56
C LEU A 488 16.26 12.78 12.29
N ILE A 489 15.24 13.65 12.36
CA ILE A 489 14.44 14.02 11.19
C ILE A 489 15.31 14.68 10.11
N VAL A 490 16.15 15.65 10.49
CA VAL A 490 16.99 16.38 9.53
C VAL A 490 18.04 15.47 8.90
N ASN A 491 18.74 14.67 9.71
CA ASN A 491 19.89 13.89 9.24
C ASN A 491 19.51 12.54 8.62
N LYS A 492 18.41 11.90 9.05
CA LYS A 492 17.99 10.57 8.54
C LYS A 492 16.88 10.62 7.50
N LEU A 493 16.05 11.67 7.46
CA LEU A 493 14.99 11.81 6.46
C LEU A 493 15.29 12.93 5.45
N ARG A 494 15.44 14.19 5.89
CA ARG A 494 15.51 15.34 4.96
C ARG A 494 16.78 15.37 4.14
N LEU A 495 17.94 15.27 4.78
CA LEU A 495 19.22 15.35 4.08
C LEU A 495 19.38 14.23 3.04
N PRO A 496 19.09 12.95 3.35
CA PRO A 496 19.12 11.89 2.35
C PRO A 496 18.18 12.16 1.18
N LYS A 497 16.94 12.56 1.46
CA LYS A 497 15.93 12.88 0.43
C LYS A 497 16.39 13.97 -0.53
N VAL A 498 16.99 15.06 -0.02
CA VAL A 498 17.58 16.14 -0.85
C VAL A 498 18.69 15.58 -1.76
N ILE A 499 19.60 14.77 -1.21
CA ILE A 499 20.70 14.18 -1.98
C ILE A 499 20.16 13.27 -3.07
N VAL A 500 19.19 12.40 -2.75
CA VAL A 500 18.54 11.52 -3.71
C VAL A 500 17.84 12.33 -4.80
N ALA A 501 17.10 13.39 -4.46
CA ALA A 501 16.41 14.23 -5.43
C ALA A 501 17.39 14.84 -6.46
N ILE A 502 18.54 15.34 -6.00
CA ILE A 502 19.60 15.89 -6.85
C ILE A 502 20.18 14.80 -7.75
N VAL A 503 20.62 13.69 -7.16
CA VAL A 503 21.30 12.60 -7.85
C VAL A 503 20.37 11.92 -8.87
N ALA A 504 19.12 11.63 -8.47
CA ALA A 504 18.09 11.07 -9.33
C ALA A 504 17.72 12.02 -10.48
N GLY A 505 17.56 13.32 -10.20
CA GLY A 505 17.29 14.33 -11.23
C GLY A 505 18.39 14.41 -12.28
N MET A 506 19.66 14.43 -11.84
CA MET A 506 20.81 14.42 -12.75
C MET A 506 20.86 13.13 -13.58
N ALA A 507 20.66 11.97 -12.95
CA ALA A 507 20.71 10.66 -13.59
C ALA A 507 19.60 10.48 -14.64
N LEU A 508 18.36 10.83 -14.32
CA LEU A 508 17.22 10.73 -15.22
C LEU A 508 17.35 11.70 -16.40
N ALA A 509 17.78 12.95 -16.17
CA ALA A 509 17.98 13.91 -17.25
C ALA A 509 19.16 13.54 -18.16
N ALA A 510 20.26 13.03 -17.60
CA ALA A 510 21.41 12.55 -18.37
C ALA A 510 21.05 11.35 -19.25
N SER A 511 20.42 10.32 -18.67
CA SER A 511 19.95 9.13 -19.39
C SER A 511 18.92 9.51 -20.47
N GLY A 512 18.02 10.43 -20.16
CA GLY A 512 17.09 11.03 -21.10
C GLY A 512 17.76 11.66 -22.32
N LEU A 513 18.72 12.57 -22.11
CA LEU A 513 19.45 13.22 -23.20
C LEU A 513 20.20 12.20 -24.07
N GLN A 514 20.85 11.21 -23.43
CA GLN A 514 21.54 10.12 -24.12
C GLN A 514 20.59 9.35 -25.05
N MET A 515 19.41 8.99 -24.56
CA MET A 515 18.41 8.25 -25.35
C MET A 515 17.86 9.07 -26.50
N GLN A 516 17.52 10.35 -26.26
CA GLN A 516 17.03 11.23 -27.31
C GLN A 516 18.02 11.39 -28.45
N THR A 517 19.31 11.51 -28.12
CA THR A 517 20.37 11.68 -29.11
C THR A 517 20.72 10.38 -29.83
N LEU A 518 20.82 9.27 -29.09
CA LEU A 518 21.17 7.97 -29.68
C LEU A 518 20.10 7.50 -30.69
N PHE A 519 18.83 7.59 -30.32
CA PHE A 519 17.71 7.19 -31.17
C PHE A 519 17.30 8.26 -32.18
N ARG A 520 17.88 9.47 -32.10
CA ARG A 520 17.44 10.65 -32.85
C ARG A 520 15.94 10.88 -32.78
N ASN A 521 15.37 10.62 -31.60
CA ASN A 521 13.96 10.73 -31.35
C ASN A 521 13.77 11.61 -30.10
N PRO A 522 13.17 12.80 -30.23
CA PRO A 522 12.95 13.69 -29.08
C PRO A 522 12.04 13.07 -28.01
N LEU A 523 11.27 12.04 -28.33
CA LEU A 523 10.42 11.31 -27.40
C LEU A 523 11.07 10.07 -26.80
N ALA A 524 12.31 9.74 -27.19
CA ALA A 524 13.01 8.61 -26.59
C ALA A 524 13.44 8.94 -25.15
N GLY A 525 13.17 8.01 -24.24
CA GLY A 525 13.61 8.06 -22.85
C GLY A 525 14.05 6.68 -22.38
N PRO A 526 14.64 6.59 -21.17
CA PRO A 526 15.06 5.30 -20.59
C PRO A 526 13.91 4.28 -20.50
N TYR A 527 12.67 4.76 -20.35
CA TYR A 527 11.44 3.98 -20.39
C TYR A 527 11.26 3.12 -21.64
N VAL A 528 11.70 3.63 -22.79
CA VAL A 528 11.41 3.04 -24.10
C VAL A 528 12.29 1.81 -24.38
N LEU A 529 13.41 1.68 -23.66
CA LEU A 529 14.31 0.53 -23.75
C LEU A 529 13.85 -0.69 -22.95
N GLY A 530 12.74 -0.60 -22.22
CA GLY A 530 12.26 -1.67 -21.34
C GLY A 530 13.06 -1.84 -20.05
N ILE A 531 14.00 -0.94 -19.73
CA ILE A 531 14.80 -1.01 -18.49
C ILE A 531 13.89 -0.95 -17.26
N ASN A 532 12.98 0.01 -17.23
CA ASN A 532 11.99 0.13 -16.15
C ASN A 532 11.01 -1.04 -16.15
N ALA A 533 10.61 -1.55 -17.32
CA ALA A 533 9.78 -2.75 -17.40
C ALA A 533 10.50 -3.95 -16.78
N GLY A 534 11.81 -4.13 -17.04
CA GLY A 534 12.63 -5.15 -16.39
C GLY A 534 12.70 -5.00 -14.88
N ALA A 535 12.91 -3.78 -14.37
CA ALA A 535 12.87 -3.50 -12.94
C ALA A 535 11.51 -3.83 -12.33
N SER A 536 10.42 -3.38 -12.96
CA SER A 536 9.04 -3.68 -12.54
C SER A 536 8.75 -5.18 -12.54
N LEU A 537 9.26 -5.94 -13.51
CA LEU A 537 9.12 -7.39 -13.52
C LEU A 537 9.84 -8.05 -12.35
N GLY A 538 11.09 -7.62 -12.08
CA GLY A 538 11.86 -8.13 -10.93
C GLY A 538 11.11 -7.91 -9.62
N VAL A 539 10.57 -6.70 -9.41
CA VAL A 539 9.78 -6.38 -8.22
C VAL A 539 8.46 -7.15 -8.19
N ALA A 540 7.72 -7.24 -9.29
CA ALA A 540 6.46 -7.98 -9.35
C ALA A 540 6.64 -9.48 -9.04
N LEU A 541 7.72 -10.08 -9.55
CA LEU A 541 8.04 -11.47 -9.24
C LEU A 541 8.34 -11.64 -7.74
N PHE A 542 9.07 -10.70 -7.14
CA PHE A 542 9.39 -10.75 -5.71
C PHE A 542 8.17 -10.51 -4.82
N THR A 543 7.38 -9.47 -5.07
CA THR A 543 6.29 -9.06 -4.17
C THR A 543 4.99 -9.84 -4.40
N MET A 544 4.78 -10.40 -5.59
CA MET A 544 3.51 -11.05 -5.96
C MET A 544 3.72 -12.54 -6.24
N ALA A 545 4.72 -12.93 -7.05
CA ALA A 545 4.87 -14.32 -7.46
C ALA A 545 5.49 -15.23 -6.38
N LEU A 546 6.55 -14.79 -5.69
CA LEU A 546 7.21 -15.61 -4.66
C LEU A 546 6.30 -15.98 -3.48
N PRO A 547 5.48 -15.07 -2.91
CA PRO A 547 4.51 -15.42 -1.87
C PRO A 547 3.50 -16.46 -2.34
N MET A 548 3.00 -16.35 -3.58
CA MET A 548 2.06 -17.31 -4.15
C MET A 548 2.63 -18.72 -4.27
N MET A 549 3.94 -18.84 -4.49
CA MET A 549 4.63 -20.13 -4.59
C MET A 549 4.99 -20.73 -3.22
N GLY A 550 4.70 -20.04 -2.11
CA GLY A 550 5.15 -20.46 -0.77
C GLY A 550 6.68 -20.44 -0.62
N ALA A 551 7.40 -19.76 -1.50
CA ALA A 551 8.86 -19.81 -1.62
C ALA A 551 9.57 -18.69 -0.84
N MET A 552 8.84 -17.93 -0.02
CA MET A 552 9.39 -16.84 0.80
C MET A 552 10.18 -17.37 2.01
N SER A 553 9.87 -18.58 2.51
CA SER A 553 10.60 -19.22 3.60
C SER A 553 11.78 -20.07 3.09
N GLY A 554 13.01 -19.62 3.33
CA GLY A 554 14.21 -20.46 3.16
C GLY A 554 14.91 -20.42 1.79
N THR A 555 14.59 -19.46 0.92
CA THR A 555 15.29 -19.30 -0.37
C THR A 555 16.33 -18.18 -0.34
N LEU A 556 17.42 -18.32 -1.11
CA LEU A 556 18.44 -17.26 -1.35
C LEU A 556 17.85 -15.92 -1.83
N PHE A 557 16.59 -15.92 -2.27
CA PHE A 557 15.91 -14.75 -2.80
C PHE A 557 15.20 -13.92 -1.72
N ALA A 558 14.87 -14.49 -0.56
CA ALA A 558 14.20 -13.78 0.53
C ALA A 558 15.07 -12.61 1.05
N ASP A 559 16.39 -12.83 1.13
CA ASP A 559 17.35 -11.86 1.65
C ASP A 559 17.69 -10.72 0.66
N LEU A 560 17.36 -10.89 -0.63
CA LEU A 560 17.78 -9.95 -1.69
C LEU A 560 16.92 -8.67 -1.73
N GLY A 561 15.75 -8.66 -1.11
CA GLY A 561 14.88 -7.48 -1.04
C GLY A 561 14.40 -6.93 -2.39
N ILE A 562 13.52 -5.92 -2.33
CA ILE A 562 12.88 -5.31 -3.51
C ILE A 562 13.92 -4.65 -4.44
N THR A 563 14.88 -3.93 -3.87
CA THR A 563 15.85 -3.12 -4.60
C THR A 563 16.78 -3.97 -5.46
N ALA A 564 17.30 -5.10 -4.93
CA ALA A 564 18.18 -5.96 -5.71
C ALA A 564 17.42 -6.66 -6.84
N MET A 565 16.17 -7.07 -6.60
CA MET A 565 15.32 -7.66 -7.63
C MET A 565 15.02 -6.70 -8.77
N ALA A 566 14.77 -5.42 -8.47
CA ALA A 566 14.64 -4.38 -9.49
C ALA A 566 15.91 -4.24 -10.34
N TRP A 567 17.09 -4.29 -9.72
CA TRP A 567 18.37 -4.26 -10.42
C TRP A 567 18.63 -5.48 -11.28
N ILE A 568 18.38 -6.69 -10.76
CA ILE A 568 18.54 -7.94 -11.52
C ILE A 568 17.65 -7.91 -12.76
N GLY A 569 16.38 -7.49 -12.61
CA GLY A 569 15.45 -7.33 -13.71
C GLY A 569 15.93 -6.33 -14.76
N ALA A 570 16.42 -5.15 -14.33
CA ALA A 570 16.95 -4.14 -15.25
C ALA A 570 18.26 -4.58 -15.95
N ALA A 571 19.14 -5.28 -15.22
CA ALA A 571 20.40 -5.80 -15.75
C ALA A 571 20.17 -6.89 -16.81
N ALA A 572 19.17 -7.75 -16.62
CA ALA A 572 18.76 -8.74 -17.62
C ALA A 572 18.34 -8.07 -18.94
N ILE A 573 17.57 -6.97 -18.88
CA ILE A 573 17.17 -6.20 -20.05
C ILE A 573 18.37 -5.51 -20.71
N LEU A 574 19.28 -4.91 -19.94
CA LEU A 574 20.51 -4.34 -20.49
C LEU A 574 21.35 -5.40 -21.23
N LEU A 575 21.54 -6.57 -20.64
CA LEU A 575 22.31 -7.65 -21.26
C LEU A 575 21.68 -8.08 -22.58
N LEU A 576 20.36 -8.26 -22.60
CA LEU A 576 19.62 -8.57 -23.82
C LEU A 576 19.79 -7.47 -24.88
N MET A 577 19.63 -6.20 -24.51
CA MET A 577 19.79 -5.06 -25.43
C MET A 577 21.23 -4.95 -25.95
N MET A 578 22.23 -5.25 -25.13
CA MET A 578 23.63 -5.23 -25.55
C MET A 578 23.92 -6.34 -26.57
N VAL A 579 23.37 -7.55 -26.37
CA VAL A 579 23.47 -8.67 -27.33
C VAL A 579 22.79 -8.30 -28.66
N VAL A 580 21.57 -7.76 -28.60
CA VAL A 580 20.83 -7.34 -29.79
C VAL A 580 21.57 -6.22 -30.53
N SER A 581 22.10 -5.23 -29.81
CA SER A 581 22.80 -4.09 -30.41
C SER A 581 24.09 -4.50 -31.15
N ARG A 582 24.68 -5.66 -30.83
CA ARG A 582 25.83 -6.19 -31.61
C ARG A 582 25.38 -6.83 -32.92
N LYS A 583 24.19 -7.43 -32.96
CA LYS A 583 23.64 -8.09 -34.15
C LYS A 583 22.93 -7.11 -35.10
N ILE A 584 22.23 -6.11 -34.56
CA ILE A 584 21.40 -5.18 -35.34
C ILE A 584 22.10 -3.84 -35.57
N ARG A 585 22.28 -3.46 -36.85
CA ARG A 585 22.91 -2.19 -37.22
C ARG A 585 21.97 -0.99 -37.12
N ASN A 586 20.66 -1.16 -37.35
CA ASN A 586 19.69 -0.06 -37.36
C ASN A 586 19.18 0.28 -35.94
N ILE A 587 19.40 1.52 -35.50
CA ILE A 587 19.02 1.98 -34.16
C ILE A 587 17.50 2.07 -33.96
N ASN A 588 16.73 2.37 -35.01
CA ASN A 588 15.27 2.43 -34.93
C ASN A 588 14.65 1.05 -34.66
N VAL A 589 15.28 -0.02 -35.16
CA VAL A 589 14.84 -1.40 -34.90
C VAL A 589 15.07 -1.76 -33.43
N ILE A 590 16.18 -1.31 -32.84
CA ILE A 590 16.46 -1.51 -31.41
C ILE A 590 15.40 -0.79 -30.56
N LEU A 591 14.99 0.42 -30.96
CA LEU A 591 13.92 1.17 -30.28
C LEU A 591 12.59 0.41 -30.29
N ILE A 592 12.15 -0.05 -31.47
CA ILE A 592 10.89 -0.79 -31.62
C ILE A 592 10.94 -2.10 -30.82
N LEU A 593 12.06 -2.82 -30.85
CA LEU A 593 12.22 -4.05 -30.07
C LEU A 593 12.13 -3.78 -28.57
N GLY A 594 12.75 -2.70 -28.08
CA GLY A 594 12.65 -2.28 -26.67
C GLY A 594 11.21 -1.98 -26.27
N MET A 595 10.46 -1.27 -27.12
CA MET A 595 9.03 -0.99 -26.91
C MET A 595 8.20 -2.27 -26.85
N MET A 596 8.39 -3.19 -27.80
CA MET A 596 7.65 -4.45 -27.85
C MET A 596 7.96 -5.35 -26.64
N LEU A 597 9.24 -5.41 -26.24
CA LEU A 597 9.66 -6.14 -25.05
C LEU A 597 9.06 -5.54 -23.78
N GLY A 598 9.06 -4.21 -23.66
CA GLY A 598 8.42 -3.49 -22.56
C GLY A 598 6.94 -3.85 -22.44
N SER A 599 6.20 -3.84 -23.56
CA SER A 599 4.78 -4.23 -23.58
C SER A 599 4.57 -5.71 -23.19
N ALA A 600 5.44 -6.62 -23.64
CA ALA A 600 5.37 -8.03 -23.28
C ALA A 600 5.57 -8.23 -21.76
N ILE A 601 6.54 -7.53 -21.18
CA ILE A 601 6.79 -7.56 -19.74
C ILE A 601 5.61 -6.96 -18.96
N SER A 602 5.06 -5.83 -19.41
CA SER A 602 3.88 -5.23 -18.79
C SER A 602 2.67 -6.17 -18.81
N ALA A 603 2.51 -6.98 -19.86
CA ALA A 603 1.45 -8.00 -19.90
C ALA A 603 1.65 -9.08 -18.83
N VAL A 604 2.88 -9.55 -18.63
CA VAL A 604 3.21 -10.50 -17.54
C VAL A 604 2.94 -9.89 -16.17
N VAL A 605 3.39 -8.65 -15.94
CA VAL A 605 3.11 -7.92 -14.70
C VAL A 605 1.61 -7.74 -14.49
N GLY A 606 0.83 -7.46 -15.55
CA GLY A 606 -0.63 -7.38 -15.48
C GLY A 606 -1.30 -8.68 -15.06
N ILE A 607 -0.81 -9.83 -15.54
CA ILE A 607 -1.29 -11.14 -15.10
C ILE A 607 -0.99 -11.35 -13.61
N LEU A 608 0.23 -11.01 -13.15
CA LEU A 608 0.60 -11.10 -11.73
C LEU A 608 -0.26 -10.21 -10.84
N GLN A 609 -0.61 -9.00 -11.29
CA GLN A 609 -1.52 -8.10 -10.57
C GLN A 609 -2.93 -8.67 -10.47
N TYR A 610 -3.41 -9.36 -11.50
CA TYR A 610 -4.74 -9.94 -11.52
C TYR A 610 -4.89 -11.10 -10.53
N ILE A 611 -3.85 -11.93 -10.37
CA ILE A 611 -3.87 -13.11 -9.51
C ILE A 611 -3.32 -12.86 -8.09
N GLY A 612 -2.67 -11.72 -7.86
CA GLY A 612 -2.02 -11.37 -6.60
C GLY A 612 -3.02 -11.06 -5.48
N THR A 613 -2.58 -11.16 -4.23
CA THR A 613 -3.39 -10.74 -3.07
C THR A 613 -3.55 -9.22 -3.03
N GLU A 614 -4.60 -8.72 -2.39
CA GLU A 614 -4.84 -7.28 -2.25
C GLU A 614 -3.66 -6.53 -1.60
N GLU A 615 -3.02 -7.15 -0.61
CA GLU A 615 -1.84 -6.61 0.08
C GLU A 615 -0.62 -6.50 -0.86
N SER A 616 -0.28 -7.58 -1.58
CA SER A 616 0.83 -7.60 -2.54
C SER A 616 0.58 -6.66 -3.72
N LEU A 617 -0.67 -6.57 -4.18
CA LEU A 617 -1.09 -5.65 -5.24
C LEU A 617 -0.93 -4.21 -4.79
N LYS A 618 -1.43 -3.86 -3.59
CA LYS A 618 -1.27 -2.53 -3.02
C LYS A 618 0.22 -2.18 -2.89
N SER A 619 1.05 -3.08 -2.37
CA SER A 619 2.50 -2.86 -2.25
C SER A 619 3.17 -2.62 -3.61
N PHE A 620 2.83 -3.41 -4.64
CA PHE A 620 3.40 -3.26 -5.98
C PHE A 620 2.96 -1.94 -6.63
N VAL A 621 1.66 -1.65 -6.60
CA VAL A 621 1.09 -0.42 -7.19
C VAL A 621 1.72 0.80 -6.54
N VAL A 622 1.82 0.83 -5.22
CA VAL A 622 2.46 1.90 -4.46
C VAL A 622 3.95 2.02 -4.85
N TRP A 623 4.70 0.91 -4.99
CA TRP A 623 6.07 0.93 -5.54
C TRP A 623 6.16 1.61 -6.91
N THR A 624 5.21 1.36 -7.82
CA THR A 624 5.20 2.00 -9.15
C THR A 624 4.93 3.51 -9.12
N MET A 625 4.39 4.05 -8.02
CA MET A 625 4.12 5.48 -7.86
C MET A 625 5.36 6.30 -7.49
N GLY A 626 6.45 5.64 -7.09
CA GLY A 626 7.73 6.24 -6.77
C GLY A 626 7.74 7.10 -5.49
N SER A 627 8.87 7.04 -4.78
CA SER A 627 9.12 7.77 -3.53
C SER A 627 10.60 8.16 -3.45
N LEU A 628 10.88 9.32 -2.86
CA LEU A 628 12.24 9.74 -2.51
C LEU A 628 12.54 9.57 -1.02
N SER A 629 11.50 9.42 -0.19
CA SER A 629 11.61 9.46 1.28
C SER A 629 11.97 8.09 1.88
N THR A 630 11.81 7.01 1.12
CA THR A 630 12.12 5.63 1.54
C THR A 630 13.62 5.30 1.53
N VAL A 631 14.45 6.11 0.86
CA VAL A 631 15.88 5.83 0.71
C VAL A 631 16.65 6.22 1.98
N THR A 632 17.42 5.27 2.52
CA THR A 632 18.20 5.45 3.75
C THR A 632 19.61 6.00 3.49
N VAL A 633 20.32 6.32 4.57
CA VAL A 633 21.75 6.71 4.49
C VAL A 633 22.63 5.56 3.99
N ASP A 634 22.28 4.31 4.33
CA ASP A 634 23.02 3.13 3.89
C ASP A 634 22.76 2.85 2.40
N ASP A 635 21.52 3.06 1.95
CA ASP A 635 21.19 3.00 0.52
C ASP A 635 21.98 4.04 -0.29
N LEU A 636 22.18 5.24 0.27
CA LEU A 636 23.01 6.28 -0.35
C LEU A 636 24.46 5.82 -0.54
N ALA A 637 25.00 5.02 0.38
CA ALA A 637 26.35 4.42 0.31
C ALA A 637 26.57 3.66 -1.00
N ILE A 638 25.51 3.08 -1.55
CA ILE A 638 25.55 2.28 -2.77
C ILE A 638 25.03 3.09 -3.97
N LEU A 639 23.91 3.80 -3.81
CA LEU A 639 23.25 4.57 -4.86
C LEU A 639 24.17 5.64 -5.45
N VAL A 640 24.81 6.45 -4.61
CA VAL A 640 25.59 7.60 -5.06
C VAL A 640 26.82 7.17 -5.88
N PRO A 641 27.68 6.24 -5.43
CA PRO A 641 28.82 5.79 -6.23
C PRO A 641 28.41 5.20 -7.58
N VAL A 642 27.34 4.38 -7.62
CA VAL A 642 26.86 3.77 -8.87
C VAL A 642 26.36 4.85 -9.86
N VAL A 643 25.60 5.84 -9.37
CA VAL A 643 25.17 6.96 -10.20
C VAL A 643 26.35 7.80 -10.67
N VAL A 644 27.34 8.07 -9.80
CA VAL A 644 28.57 8.80 -10.18
C VAL A 644 29.30 8.08 -11.33
N VAL A 645 29.47 6.76 -11.26
CA VAL A 645 30.04 5.96 -12.35
C VAL A 645 29.21 6.12 -13.63
N GLY A 646 27.89 6.01 -13.52
CA GLY A 646 26.98 6.23 -14.65
C GLY A 646 27.12 7.62 -15.28
N LEU A 647 27.26 8.67 -14.46
CA LEU A 647 27.42 10.07 -14.89
C LEU A 647 28.79 10.30 -15.54
N VAL A 648 29.86 9.72 -14.99
CA VAL A 648 31.21 9.77 -15.60
C VAL A 648 31.20 9.11 -16.98
N LEU A 649 30.60 7.94 -17.12
CA LEU A 649 30.42 7.29 -18.43
C LEU A 649 29.62 8.17 -19.40
N SER A 650 28.64 8.89 -18.87
CA SER A 650 27.82 9.84 -19.62
C SER A 650 28.64 11.02 -20.15
N ILE A 651 29.53 11.57 -19.32
CA ILE A 651 30.49 12.62 -19.71
C ILE A 651 31.46 12.09 -20.77
N VAL A 652 32.01 10.89 -20.60
CA VAL A 652 32.88 10.25 -21.60
C VAL A 652 32.16 10.07 -22.94
N ALA A 653 30.87 9.74 -22.91
CA ALA A 653 30.05 9.57 -24.10
C ALA A 653 29.74 10.89 -24.85
N THR A 654 29.92 12.07 -24.23
CA THR A 654 29.62 13.40 -24.80
C THR A 654 30.16 13.59 -26.22
N LYS A 655 31.43 13.23 -26.47
CA LYS A 655 32.04 13.36 -27.81
C LYS A 655 31.36 12.43 -28.81
N SER A 656 31.07 11.19 -28.40
CA SER A 656 30.35 10.21 -29.23
C SER A 656 28.95 10.70 -29.58
N LEU A 657 28.21 11.27 -28.61
CA LEU A 657 26.87 11.79 -28.80
C LEU A 657 26.82 12.93 -29.84
N ASN A 658 27.77 13.87 -29.79
CA ASN A 658 27.88 14.93 -30.80
C ASN A 658 28.12 14.39 -32.22
N MET A 659 28.97 13.36 -32.35
CA MET A 659 29.20 12.72 -33.67
C MET A 659 27.97 11.95 -34.14
N LEU A 660 27.26 11.27 -33.23
CA LEU A 660 26.05 10.51 -33.54
C LEU A 660 24.87 11.39 -33.97
N LEU A 661 24.81 12.67 -33.56
CA LEU A 661 23.84 13.64 -34.06
C LEU A 661 23.93 13.83 -35.58
N LEU A 662 25.15 13.79 -36.15
CA LEU A 662 25.39 14.06 -37.57
C LEU A 662 25.08 12.88 -38.50
N GLY A 663 24.83 11.69 -37.95
CA GLY A 663 24.72 10.47 -38.75
C GLY A 663 25.65 9.38 -38.25
N GLU A 664 25.21 8.12 -38.29
CA GLU A 664 26.09 7.01 -37.93
C GLU A 664 27.14 6.76 -39.00
N ASN A 665 26.75 6.90 -40.27
CA ASN A 665 27.66 6.77 -41.40
C ASN A 665 28.75 7.85 -41.32
N TYR A 666 28.37 9.09 -41.00
CA TYR A 666 29.32 10.18 -40.79
C TYR A 666 30.26 9.90 -39.62
N ALA A 667 29.71 9.50 -38.47
CA ALA A 667 30.50 9.19 -37.28
C ALA A 667 31.54 8.08 -37.53
N ARG A 668 31.19 7.04 -38.30
CA ARG A 668 32.14 5.98 -38.69
C ARG A 668 33.29 6.51 -39.54
N THR A 669 33.01 7.40 -40.50
CA THR A 669 34.04 7.99 -41.37
C THR A 669 35.05 8.86 -40.59
N VAL A 670 34.62 9.50 -39.50
CA VAL A 670 35.50 10.29 -38.62
C VAL A 670 36.23 9.41 -37.58
N GLY A 671 36.08 8.08 -37.65
CA GLY A 671 36.81 7.12 -36.83
C GLY A 671 36.10 6.67 -35.55
N LEU A 672 34.80 6.98 -35.37
CA LEU A 672 34.05 6.53 -34.20
C LEU A 672 33.69 5.04 -34.30
N ASN A 673 34.05 4.26 -33.29
CA ASN A 673 33.53 2.90 -33.13
C ASN A 673 32.09 2.92 -32.57
N VAL A 674 31.12 2.95 -33.48
CA VAL A 674 29.69 3.05 -33.14
C VAL A 674 29.22 1.94 -32.21
N THR A 675 29.68 0.70 -32.39
CA THR A 675 29.25 -0.43 -31.55
C THR A 675 29.71 -0.26 -30.10
N PHE A 676 30.95 0.15 -29.90
CA PHE A 676 31.49 0.42 -28.57
C PHE A 676 30.84 1.65 -27.93
N SER A 677 30.70 2.74 -28.68
CA SER A 677 30.02 3.96 -28.20
C SER A 677 28.57 3.68 -27.78
N ARG A 678 27.82 2.87 -28.55
CA ARG A 678 26.47 2.42 -28.17
C ARG A 678 26.48 1.61 -26.87
N GLY A 679 27.43 0.69 -26.73
CA GLY A 679 27.58 -0.10 -25.51
C GLY A 679 27.81 0.76 -24.26
N ILE A 680 28.67 1.78 -24.35
CA ILE A 680 28.88 2.75 -23.26
C ILE A 680 27.60 3.53 -22.96
N ILE A 681 26.89 4.01 -23.99
CA ILE A 681 25.66 4.77 -23.80
C ILE A 681 24.59 3.91 -23.10
N PHE A 682 24.38 2.68 -23.54
CA PHE A 682 23.42 1.77 -22.90
C PHE A 682 23.82 1.45 -21.46
N LEU A 683 25.10 1.13 -21.21
CA LEU A 683 25.59 0.87 -19.86
C LEU A 683 25.39 2.08 -18.94
N SER A 684 25.74 3.28 -19.40
CA SER A 684 25.53 4.54 -18.67
C SER A 684 24.04 4.78 -18.38
N THR A 685 23.19 4.66 -19.39
CA THR A 685 21.73 4.85 -19.24
C THR A 685 21.12 3.84 -18.29
N THR A 686 21.49 2.56 -18.36
CA THR A 686 21.00 1.54 -17.42
C THR A 686 21.50 1.81 -16.01
N LEU A 687 22.79 2.06 -15.80
CA LEU A 687 23.30 2.35 -14.45
C LEU A 687 22.59 3.55 -13.82
N LEU A 688 22.31 4.59 -14.61
CA LEU A 688 21.58 5.77 -14.14
C LEU A 688 20.10 5.47 -13.88
N ALA A 689 19.36 4.99 -14.89
CA ALA A 689 17.91 4.84 -14.80
C ALA A 689 17.48 3.64 -13.93
N ALA A 690 18.19 2.51 -14.00
CA ALA A 690 17.87 1.33 -13.20
C ALA A 690 18.14 1.56 -11.73
N THR A 691 19.22 2.25 -11.37
CA THR A 691 19.53 2.60 -9.97
C THR A 691 18.49 3.54 -9.38
N VAL A 692 18.15 4.61 -10.09
CA VAL A 692 17.07 5.50 -9.64
C VAL A 692 15.74 4.73 -9.52
N THR A 693 15.43 3.86 -10.48
CA THR A 693 14.16 3.09 -10.44
C THR A 693 14.15 2.04 -9.33
N ALA A 694 15.27 1.41 -9.03
CA ALA A 694 15.35 0.39 -8.00
C ALA A 694 15.08 0.96 -6.60
N TYR A 695 15.69 2.11 -6.30
CA TYR A 695 15.56 2.76 -4.99
C TYR A 695 14.34 3.67 -4.87
N CYS A 696 14.04 4.45 -5.92
CA CYS A 696 13.00 5.48 -5.85
C CYS A 696 11.70 5.07 -6.54
N GLY A 697 11.64 3.87 -7.11
CA GLY A 697 10.57 3.47 -8.02
C GLY A 697 10.64 4.20 -9.38
N PRO A 698 9.75 3.88 -10.32
CA PRO A 698 9.72 4.52 -11.63
C PRO A 698 9.35 6.02 -11.55
N ILE A 699 10.25 6.92 -12.00
CA ILE A 699 10.03 8.38 -11.97
C ILE A 699 9.95 8.97 -13.39
N GLY A 700 8.74 9.25 -13.84
CA GLY A 700 8.45 9.71 -15.20
C GLY A 700 8.91 11.14 -15.51
N PHE A 701 8.85 11.48 -16.80
CA PHE A 701 8.96 12.83 -17.36
C PHE A 701 10.24 13.64 -17.16
N ILE A 702 11.02 13.48 -16.09
CA ILE A 702 12.25 14.26 -15.86
C ILE A 702 13.27 14.00 -16.98
N GLY A 703 13.50 12.73 -17.32
CA GLY A 703 14.38 12.35 -18.43
C GLY A 703 13.84 12.74 -19.81
N LEU A 704 12.54 12.99 -19.94
CA LEU A 704 11.95 13.41 -21.21
C LEU A 704 11.97 14.94 -21.35
N ALA A 705 11.48 15.66 -20.34
CA ALA A 705 11.22 17.09 -20.37
C ALA A 705 12.47 17.95 -20.14
N MET A 706 13.36 17.56 -19.23
CA MET A 706 14.49 18.41 -18.82
C MET A 706 15.55 18.61 -19.90
N PRO A 707 15.92 17.59 -20.71
CA PRO A 707 16.77 17.80 -21.88
C PRO A 707 16.17 18.78 -22.89
N HIS A 708 14.84 18.81 -23.05
CA HIS A 708 14.16 19.77 -23.94
C HIS A 708 14.23 21.20 -23.40
N LEU A 709 14.03 21.38 -22.10
CA LEU A 709 14.23 22.68 -21.44
C LEU A 709 15.67 23.17 -21.56
N ALA A 710 16.65 22.28 -21.38
CA ALA A 710 18.06 22.61 -21.55
C ALA A 710 18.35 23.07 -23.00
N ARG A 711 17.85 22.37 -24.02
CA ARG A 711 17.97 22.79 -25.43
C ARG A 711 17.35 24.16 -25.67
N MET A 712 16.17 24.42 -25.11
CA MET A 712 15.44 25.67 -25.30
C MET A 712 16.13 26.88 -24.64
N THR A 713 16.65 26.70 -23.43
CA THR A 713 17.26 27.77 -22.62
C THR A 713 18.68 28.11 -23.11
N PHE A 714 19.51 27.09 -23.36
CA PHE A 714 20.90 27.25 -23.81
C PHE A 714 21.03 27.45 -25.32
N ARG A 715 19.98 27.15 -26.10
CA ARG A 715 19.93 27.29 -27.57
C ARG A 715 21.13 26.65 -28.27
N THR A 716 21.51 25.45 -27.83
CA THR A 716 22.65 24.70 -28.36
C THR A 716 22.30 23.21 -28.49
N ALA A 717 22.89 22.55 -29.48
CA ALA A 717 22.87 21.10 -29.64
C ALA A 717 24.20 20.44 -29.21
N ASP A 718 25.19 21.23 -28.80
CA ASP A 718 26.48 20.71 -28.34
C ASP A 718 26.34 20.06 -26.95
N HIS A 719 26.57 18.76 -26.89
CA HIS A 719 26.50 17.96 -25.67
C HIS A 719 27.51 18.41 -24.60
N ARG A 720 28.59 19.12 -24.95
CA ARG A 720 29.53 19.66 -23.95
C ARG A 720 28.88 20.63 -22.99
N VAL A 721 27.92 21.42 -23.48
CA VAL A 721 27.12 22.38 -22.69
C VAL A 721 25.77 21.77 -22.33
N LEU A 722 25.13 21.08 -23.27
CA LEU A 722 23.79 20.55 -23.10
C LEU A 722 23.72 19.44 -22.05
N MET A 723 24.76 18.64 -21.88
CA MET A 723 24.76 17.55 -20.91
C MET A 723 24.78 18.07 -19.45
N PRO A 724 25.74 18.93 -19.04
CA PRO A 724 25.69 19.58 -17.72
C PRO A 724 24.41 20.39 -17.49
N ALA A 725 23.93 21.11 -18.51
CA ALA A 725 22.69 21.87 -18.42
C ALA A 725 21.47 20.97 -18.16
N SER A 726 21.38 19.83 -18.85
CA SER A 726 20.28 18.87 -18.65
C SER A 726 20.31 18.29 -17.25
N MET A 727 21.51 17.92 -16.75
CA MET A 727 21.68 17.39 -15.40
C MET A 727 21.21 18.39 -14.33
N LEU A 728 21.57 19.67 -14.47
CA LEU A 728 21.13 20.71 -13.53
C LEU A 728 19.63 20.96 -13.58
N TRP A 729 19.04 21.06 -14.78
CA TRP A 729 17.58 21.16 -14.91
C TRP A 729 16.88 19.96 -14.28
N GLY A 730 17.43 18.76 -14.47
CA GLY A 730 16.99 17.54 -13.78
C GLY A 730 16.98 17.68 -12.26
N ALA A 731 18.11 18.09 -11.67
CA ALA A 731 18.24 18.26 -10.22
C ALA A 731 17.29 19.34 -9.67
N VAL A 732 17.25 20.51 -10.30
CA VAL A 732 16.38 21.63 -9.91
C VAL A 732 14.91 21.23 -9.96
N SER A 733 14.48 20.57 -11.05
CA SER A 733 13.09 20.14 -11.18
C SER A 733 12.71 19.03 -10.22
N MET A 734 13.63 18.10 -9.89
CA MET A 734 13.36 17.08 -8.88
C MET A 734 13.25 17.67 -7.47
N LEU A 735 14.12 18.60 -7.09
CA LEU A 735 13.96 19.32 -5.80
C LEU A 735 12.66 20.12 -5.76
N LEU A 736 12.28 20.77 -6.86
CA LEU A 736 11.00 21.47 -6.93
C LEU A 736 9.83 20.50 -6.73
N CYS A 737 9.87 19.30 -7.34
CA CYS A 737 8.85 18.28 -7.12
C CYS A 737 8.84 17.79 -5.66
N CYS A 738 10.00 17.66 -5.03
CA CYS A 738 10.15 17.28 -3.62
C CYS A 738 9.48 18.29 -2.69
N ILE A 739 9.80 19.58 -2.84
CA ILE A 739 9.18 20.67 -2.07
C ILE A 739 7.66 20.69 -2.28
N LEU A 740 7.20 20.50 -3.52
CA LEU A 740 5.76 20.45 -3.80
C LEU A 740 5.09 19.25 -3.12
N CYS A 741 5.72 18.08 -3.07
CA CYS A 741 5.21 16.93 -2.31
C CYS A 741 5.07 17.30 -0.83
N ASP A 742 6.08 17.94 -0.24
CA ASP A 742 6.10 18.27 1.19
C ASP A 742 5.12 19.39 1.56
N VAL A 743 4.93 20.38 0.70
CA VAL A 743 3.92 21.41 0.88
C VAL A 743 2.51 20.83 0.82
N VAL A 744 2.23 19.92 -0.12
CA VAL A 744 0.91 19.27 -0.21
C VAL A 744 0.70 18.31 0.97
N ALA A 745 1.75 17.60 1.39
CA ALA A 745 1.75 16.76 2.59
C ALA A 745 1.30 17.52 3.85
N ARG A 746 1.72 18.78 4.04
CA ARG A 746 1.27 19.63 5.16
C ARG A 746 -0.24 19.88 5.18
N SER A 747 -0.91 19.79 4.04
CA SER A 747 -2.37 19.92 3.95
C SER A 747 -3.12 18.60 4.26
N GLY A 748 -2.39 17.53 4.62
CA GLY A 748 -2.94 16.22 4.96
C GLY A 748 -3.09 15.28 3.77
N VAL A 749 -2.61 15.66 2.58
CA VAL A 749 -2.66 14.83 1.37
C VAL A 749 -1.25 14.42 0.96
N MET A 750 -0.97 13.11 0.98
CA MET A 750 0.30 12.54 0.55
C MET A 750 0.23 12.22 -0.94
N LEU A 751 1.02 12.92 -1.77
CA LEU A 751 1.08 12.67 -3.20
C LEU A 751 2.39 11.97 -3.58
N PRO A 752 2.35 10.91 -4.42
CA PRO A 752 3.57 10.30 -4.93
C PRO A 752 4.36 11.23 -5.85
N VAL A 753 5.69 11.08 -5.84
CA VAL A 753 6.58 11.95 -6.62
C VAL A 753 6.38 11.79 -8.14
N ASN A 754 6.06 10.58 -8.62
CA ASN A 754 5.82 10.33 -10.03
C ASN A 754 4.58 11.12 -10.55
N THR A 755 3.58 11.31 -9.70
CA THR A 755 2.39 12.13 -10.02
C THR A 755 2.78 13.59 -10.22
N ILE A 756 3.56 14.17 -9.29
CA ILE A 756 3.98 15.58 -9.38
C ILE A 756 4.92 15.81 -10.56
N THR A 757 5.90 14.92 -10.78
CA THR A 757 6.83 15.03 -11.92
C THR A 757 6.09 14.96 -13.26
N SER A 758 5.01 14.17 -13.36
CA SER A 758 4.15 14.11 -14.54
C SER A 758 3.36 15.42 -14.75
N LEU A 759 2.74 15.95 -13.69
CA LEU A 759 2.01 17.22 -13.73
C LEU A 759 2.92 18.40 -14.14
N LEU A 760 4.19 18.36 -13.74
CA LEU A 760 5.18 19.36 -14.12
C LEU A 760 5.72 19.14 -15.54
N GLY A 761 6.03 17.90 -15.90
CA GLY A 761 6.71 17.55 -17.15
C GLY A 761 5.84 17.64 -18.40
N ILE A 762 4.55 17.28 -18.31
CA ILE A 762 3.64 17.30 -19.46
C ILE A 762 3.48 18.72 -20.04
N PRO A 763 3.14 19.77 -19.26
CA PRO A 763 3.02 21.13 -19.77
C PRO A 763 4.30 21.64 -20.43
N ILE A 764 5.46 21.31 -19.84
CA ILE A 764 6.78 21.68 -20.38
C ILE A 764 6.97 21.12 -21.80
N ILE A 765 6.71 19.83 -21.99
CA ILE A 765 6.85 19.18 -23.30
C ILE A 765 5.87 19.80 -24.30
N ILE A 766 4.63 20.02 -23.90
CA ILE A 766 3.60 20.65 -24.74
C ILE A 766 4.06 22.03 -25.23
N VAL A 767 4.52 22.89 -24.32
CA VAL A 767 5.03 24.24 -24.65
C VAL A 767 6.21 24.16 -25.61
N VAL A 768 7.14 23.24 -25.40
CA VAL A 768 8.28 23.03 -26.30
C VAL A 768 7.83 22.63 -27.71
N ILE A 769 6.86 21.71 -27.83
CA ILE A 769 6.32 21.26 -29.11
C ILE A 769 5.66 22.42 -29.86
N PHE A 770 4.77 23.17 -29.21
CA PHE A 770 4.07 24.29 -29.86
C PHE A 770 5.02 25.39 -30.31
N ARG A 771 6.05 25.69 -29.53
CA ARG A 771 6.99 26.77 -29.85
C ARG A 771 7.94 26.41 -31.00
N ASN A 772 8.28 25.13 -31.17
CA ASN A 772 9.09 24.67 -32.30
C ASN A 772 8.30 24.66 -33.62
N ARG A 773 6.97 24.48 -33.55
CA ARG A 773 6.09 24.52 -34.73
C ARG A 773 5.97 25.92 -35.35
N ASN A 774 6.17 26.99 -34.56
CA ASN A 774 6.21 28.38 -35.03
C ASN A 774 7.59 28.81 -35.61
N ARG A 775 8.56 27.89 -35.71
CA ARG A 775 9.92 28.15 -36.23
C ARG A 775 10.27 27.35 -37.49
N GLN A 776 9.43 26.41 -37.88
CA GLN A 776 9.40 25.83 -39.23
C GLN A 776 8.43 26.64 -40.06
#